data_AF-A0A971GT80-F1
#
_entry.id   AF-A0A971GT80-F1
#
_cell.length_a   1.000
_cell.length_b   1.000
_cell.length_c   1.000
_cell.angle_alpha   90.00
_cell.angle_beta   90.00
_cell.angle_gamma   90.00
#
_symmetry.space_group_name_H-M   'P 1'
#
loop_
_entity.id
_entity.type
_entity.pdbx_description
1 polymer ?
#
loop_
_entity_poly.entity_id
_entity_poly.type
_entity_poly.pdbx_seq_one_letter_code
_entity_poly.pdbx_strand_id
1 'polypeptide(L)'
;MFKGKTGLVYNDVAKAVDDVLDYIGSDIIFGMTLALGKPVLFINELYARAKQDPTIKLKIVTALALERPGMKSDLEKRFLGPLVERVFGGSPEFDYMKDFRAGKLPKNVETYEFFNKAGGYMNSPEAQRNHLASNYTHVIRDAIDFGVNVFGQLVGCQKINGKMMYSMGCNTDICVEALQRFQELRASGAKVSTIAEVNTQMPFMYGDAVREGTDYDILLHGEQFNYKLFGPPKDAVMLRDHMIGLQVSSLVKDGGTLQVGIGALGDAIAAGLAMRQNHNDVYNKVLDETGLKEKNRALIEKIGGTGTFDQGLYGSSEMFVDAFMQLYKSGVLKRKVYDDIPLMKLVNAGKISHDKIPSNILELLYKEKGIHEKLTEEEFKKYQEFGIFKAGLKYKSGFIYDGKAKFSADIHAKTNKIDPKKLFGTSLKHGKVILGAFFIGPQAFYKALNDMSDEERYQFGMSGVEKVNQLYGGEELRALQRKHGRFVNAGMICNVFGAITSDQIEDGRVVSGIGGQYNFVSMAHALPDARLIMMIRSTRTEKGGVVKSNIVYNYGHTSVTKHMRDIIVTEYGIADVRGKPDWQVIDSIIKVTDSRFQDELIEEAKKHGKLPPDYVLPQEYRQNTPAKIDAMLRPYQTDGQFVAFPFGTDFTAEEIALGASLKTIAAKKKGEVIKLLAKEMFKSIPPHATPYLARMGLENPQNRGDKIKRKIVLAAMRAANRLQPVGPQP
;
A
#
# COMPACT_ATOMS: atom_id res chain seq x y z
N MET A 1 6.94 -24.31 -30.39
CA MET A 1 7.92 -25.06 -29.55
C MET A 1 7.41 -25.28 -28.13
N PHE A 2 6.45 -24.46 -27.69
CA PHE A 2 5.85 -24.45 -26.37
C PHE A 2 5.32 -25.80 -25.87
N LYS A 3 4.29 -26.41 -26.47
CA LYS A 3 3.73 -27.74 -26.11
C LYS A 3 3.68 -28.06 -24.58
N GLY A 4 3.47 -27.06 -23.73
CA GLY A 4 3.47 -27.20 -22.26
C GLY A 4 4.85 -27.39 -21.58
N LYS A 5 5.95 -27.07 -22.27
CA LYS A 5 7.30 -27.05 -21.68
C LYS A 5 7.48 -25.82 -20.79
N THR A 6 8.28 -25.98 -19.74
CA THR A 6 8.64 -24.90 -18.81
C THR A 6 9.98 -24.24 -19.15
N GLY A 7 10.16 -23.00 -18.69
CA GLY A 7 11.43 -22.28 -18.75
C GLY A 7 11.83 -21.81 -20.15
N LEU A 8 10.90 -21.68 -21.09
CA LEU A 8 11.22 -21.25 -22.45
C LEU A 8 11.41 -19.74 -22.50
N VAL A 9 12.55 -19.30 -23.01
CA VAL A 9 12.88 -17.88 -23.14
C VAL A 9 12.56 -17.40 -24.56
N TYR A 10 11.77 -16.34 -24.67
CA TYR A 10 11.42 -15.67 -25.91
C TYR A 10 11.92 -14.23 -25.86
N ASN A 11 12.48 -13.77 -26.98
CA ASN A 11 12.76 -12.36 -27.24
C ASN A 11 11.80 -11.77 -28.29
N ASP A 12 10.72 -12.49 -28.63
CA ASP A 12 9.69 -12.03 -29.54
C ASP A 12 8.33 -12.33 -28.92
N VAL A 13 7.61 -11.26 -28.58
CA VAL A 13 6.30 -11.34 -27.94
C VAL A 13 5.24 -11.89 -28.89
N ALA A 14 5.32 -11.59 -30.18
CA ALA A 14 4.40 -12.09 -31.19
C ALA A 14 4.51 -13.61 -31.29
N LYS A 15 5.75 -14.12 -31.33
CA LYS A 15 5.98 -15.56 -31.37
C LYS A 15 5.54 -16.28 -30.09
N ALA A 16 5.69 -15.64 -28.93
CA ALA A 16 5.19 -16.19 -27.68
C ALA A 16 3.65 -16.27 -27.66
N VAL A 17 2.95 -15.23 -28.13
CA VAL A 17 1.49 -15.24 -28.25
C VAL A 17 1.01 -16.30 -29.23
N ASP A 18 1.67 -16.48 -30.38
CA ASP A 18 1.36 -17.56 -31.34
C ASP A 18 1.44 -18.93 -30.68
N ASP A 19 2.54 -19.19 -29.97
CA ASP A 19 2.77 -20.49 -29.31
C ASP A 19 1.76 -20.75 -28.18
N VAL A 20 1.26 -19.70 -27.50
CA VAL A 20 0.18 -19.81 -26.50
C VAL A 20 -1.15 -20.12 -27.17
N LEU A 21 -1.52 -19.41 -28.24
CA LEU A 21 -2.75 -19.65 -28.99
C LEU A 21 -2.77 -21.06 -29.61
N ASP A 22 -1.65 -21.52 -30.15
CA ASP A 22 -1.50 -22.88 -30.70
C ASP A 22 -1.70 -23.97 -29.64
N TYR A 23 -1.26 -23.72 -28.40
CA TYR A 23 -1.36 -24.70 -27.32
C TYR A 23 -2.73 -24.71 -26.64
N ILE A 24 -3.19 -23.53 -26.19
CA ILE A 24 -4.43 -23.34 -25.43
C ILE A 24 -5.66 -23.41 -26.34
N GLY A 25 -5.59 -22.76 -27.50
CA GLY A 25 -6.71 -22.54 -28.42
C GLY A 25 -7.16 -21.07 -28.48
N SER A 26 -8.27 -20.82 -29.16
CA SER A 26 -8.78 -19.47 -29.40
C SER A 26 -9.68 -18.93 -28.28
N ASP A 27 -9.93 -19.70 -27.20
CA ASP A 27 -10.70 -19.24 -26.03
C ASP A 27 -9.73 -18.98 -24.87
N ILE A 28 -9.28 -17.73 -24.76
CA ILE A 28 -8.28 -17.30 -23.78
C ILE A 28 -8.97 -16.52 -22.67
N ILE A 29 -8.86 -17.03 -21.45
CA ILE A 29 -9.22 -16.30 -20.23
C ILE A 29 -7.92 -15.98 -19.52
N PHE A 30 -7.44 -14.76 -19.74
CA PHE A 30 -6.14 -14.30 -19.27
C PHE A 30 -6.26 -13.61 -17.92
N GLY A 31 -5.76 -14.29 -16.88
CA GLY A 31 -5.53 -13.73 -15.56
C GLY A 31 -4.22 -12.96 -15.53
N MET A 32 -4.22 -11.76 -14.98
CA MET A 32 -2.98 -11.01 -14.74
C MET A 32 -3.02 -10.30 -13.39
N THR A 33 -1.85 -10.13 -12.82
CA THR A 33 -1.63 -9.46 -11.52
C THR A 33 -2.20 -8.03 -11.51
N LEU A 34 -2.35 -7.43 -10.32
CA LEU A 34 -2.84 -6.05 -10.23
C LEU A 34 -1.74 -5.00 -10.51
N ALA A 35 -2.17 -3.76 -10.75
CA ALA A 35 -1.28 -2.60 -10.77
C ALA A 35 -0.02 -2.77 -11.65
N LEU A 36 1.19 -2.60 -11.07
CA LEU A 36 2.47 -2.52 -11.77
C LEU A 36 2.93 -3.88 -12.31
N GLY A 37 2.52 -4.99 -11.69
CA GLY A 37 3.04 -6.32 -12.02
C GLY A 37 2.48 -6.93 -13.31
N LYS A 38 1.82 -6.16 -14.17
CA LYS A 38 1.18 -6.68 -15.40
C LYS A 38 2.20 -6.86 -16.52
N PRO A 39 2.13 -7.96 -17.30
CA PRO A 39 2.98 -8.16 -18.49
C PRO A 39 2.40 -7.37 -19.68
N VAL A 40 2.72 -6.07 -19.74
CA VAL A 40 2.04 -5.12 -20.63
C VAL A 40 2.24 -5.45 -22.11
N LEU A 41 3.46 -5.87 -22.51
CA LEU A 41 3.73 -6.16 -23.91
C LEU A 41 3.03 -7.44 -24.35
N PHE A 42 2.97 -8.46 -23.49
CA PHE A 42 2.24 -9.70 -23.78
C PHE A 42 0.74 -9.45 -23.98
N ILE A 43 0.08 -8.73 -23.06
CA ILE A 43 -1.37 -8.47 -23.19
C ILE A 43 -1.69 -7.58 -24.38
N ASN A 44 -0.85 -6.60 -24.70
CA ASN A 44 -1.07 -5.76 -25.87
C ASN A 44 -1.00 -6.56 -27.17
N GLU A 45 -0.04 -7.47 -27.30
CA GLU A 45 0.07 -8.35 -28.46
C GLU A 45 -1.11 -9.33 -28.54
N LEU A 46 -1.47 -9.99 -27.42
CA LEU A 46 -2.64 -10.88 -27.36
C LEU A 46 -3.94 -10.15 -27.73
N TYR A 47 -4.13 -8.93 -27.21
CA TYR A 47 -5.25 -8.07 -27.55
C TYR A 47 -5.24 -7.67 -29.04
N ALA A 48 -4.08 -7.36 -29.61
CA ALA A 48 -3.95 -7.05 -31.03
C ALA A 48 -4.41 -8.23 -31.90
N ARG A 49 -4.05 -9.47 -31.53
CA ARG A 49 -4.55 -10.68 -32.21
C ARG A 49 -6.06 -10.82 -32.11
N ALA A 50 -6.63 -10.71 -30.91
CA ALA A 50 -8.07 -10.80 -30.72
C ALA A 50 -8.83 -9.68 -31.44
N LYS A 51 -8.25 -8.49 -31.56
CA LYS A 51 -8.84 -7.37 -32.31
C LYS A 51 -8.82 -7.60 -33.82
N GLN A 52 -7.81 -8.30 -34.34
CA GLN A 52 -7.68 -8.63 -35.76
C GLN A 52 -8.49 -9.86 -36.16
N ASP A 53 -8.58 -10.86 -35.29
CA ASP A 53 -9.30 -12.12 -35.51
C ASP A 53 -10.43 -12.32 -34.48
N PRO A 54 -11.69 -12.09 -34.87
CA PRO A 54 -12.85 -12.27 -33.99
C PRO A 54 -13.09 -13.72 -33.52
N THR A 55 -12.40 -14.72 -34.08
CA THR A 55 -12.49 -16.12 -33.63
C THR A 55 -11.72 -16.36 -32.32
N ILE A 56 -10.80 -15.46 -31.97
CA ILE A 56 -10.11 -15.43 -30.68
C ILE A 56 -11.01 -14.72 -29.67
N LYS A 57 -11.57 -15.48 -28.73
CA LYS A 57 -12.32 -14.94 -27.59
C LYS A 57 -11.34 -14.64 -26.47
N LEU A 58 -11.29 -13.39 -26.03
CA LEU A 58 -10.37 -12.94 -24.99
C LEU A 58 -11.15 -12.36 -23.81
N LYS A 59 -11.05 -13.01 -22.66
CA LYS A 59 -11.48 -12.45 -21.38
C LYS A 59 -10.26 -12.03 -20.58
N ILE A 60 -10.28 -10.81 -20.09
CA ILE A 60 -9.21 -10.23 -19.27
C ILE A 60 -9.68 -10.19 -17.81
N VAL A 61 -9.02 -10.94 -16.93
CA VAL A 61 -9.34 -10.99 -15.49
C VAL A 61 -8.19 -10.36 -14.70
N THR A 62 -8.44 -9.23 -14.04
CA THR A 62 -7.38 -8.49 -13.34
C THR A 62 -7.92 -7.56 -12.24
N ALA A 63 -7.09 -6.64 -11.77
CA ALA A 63 -7.44 -5.54 -10.91
C ALA A 63 -6.54 -4.33 -11.21
N LEU A 64 -7.09 -3.12 -11.08
CA LEU A 64 -6.35 -1.85 -11.09
C LEU A 64 -5.38 -1.73 -12.28
N ALA A 65 -5.92 -1.46 -13.47
CA ALA A 65 -5.09 -1.08 -14.61
C ALA A 65 -4.47 0.32 -14.39
N LEU A 66 -3.14 0.42 -14.48
CA LEU A 66 -2.42 1.69 -14.32
C LEU A 66 -2.43 2.45 -15.65
N GLU A 67 -3.25 3.49 -15.71
CA GLU A 67 -3.41 4.34 -16.89
C GLU A 67 -2.70 5.68 -16.69
N ARG A 68 -2.06 6.19 -17.74
CA ARG A 68 -1.56 7.57 -17.73
C ARG A 68 -2.73 8.54 -17.56
N PRO A 69 -2.57 9.61 -16.75
CA PRO A 69 -3.64 10.60 -16.59
C PRO A 69 -4.01 11.27 -17.93
N GLY A 70 -5.27 11.12 -18.33
CA GLY A 70 -5.82 11.83 -19.50
C GLY A 70 -5.98 13.33 -19.24
N MET A 71 -5.82 14.16 -20.27
CA MET A 71 -5.92 15.61 -20.20
C MET A 71 -7.04 16.12 -21.11
N LYS A 72 -8.06 16.76 -20.54
CA LYS A 72 -9.30 17.12 -21.23
C LYS A 72 -9.29 18.53 -21.80
N SER A 73 -8.55 19.45 -21.18
CA SER A 73 -8.42 20.84 -21.65
C SER A 73 -6.99 21.21 -22.02
N ASP A 74 -6.82 22.23 -22.86
CA ASP A 74 -5.50 22.78 -23.20
C ASP A 74 -4.74 23.29 -21.96
N LEU A 75 -5.46 23.86 -20.99
CA LEU A 75 -4.86 24.33 -19.74
C LEU A 75 -4.35 23.15 -18.88
N GLU A 76 -5.11 22.06 -18.81
CA GLU A 76 -4.66 20.82 -18.18
C GLU A 76 -3.45 20.22 -18.90
N LYS A 77 -3.44 20.24 -20.25
CA LYS A 77 -2.29 19.79 -21.05
C LYS A 77 -1.02 20.57 -20.74
N ARG A 78 -1.10 21.89 -20.64
CA ARG A 78 0.04 22.76 -20.28
C ARG A 78 0.55 22.52 -18.86
N PHE A 79 -0.37 22.28 -17.92
CA PHE A 79 -0.03 22.01 -16.52
C PHE A 79 0.56 20.61 -16.35
N LEU A 80 -0.22 19.57 -16.68
CA LEU A 80 0.10 18.17 -16.40
C LEU A 80 0.98 17.52 -17.47
N GLY A 81 0.98 17.99 -18.71
CA GLY A 81 1.69 17.33 -19.82
C GLY A 81 3.18 17.06 -19.54
N PRO A 82 3.97 18.08 -19.16
CA PRO A 82 5.39 17.87 -18.86
C PRO A 82 5.64 16.96 -17.64
N LEU A 83 4.77 17.00 -16.64
CA LEU A 83 4.84 16.07 -15.51
C LEU A 83 4.51 14.65 -15.95
N VAL A 84 3.47 14.47 -16.76
CA VAL A 84 3.04 13.17 -17.28
C VAL A 84 4.16 12.54 -18.11
N GLU A 85 4.82 13.32 -18.97
CA GLU A 85 5.97 12.84 -19.74
C GLU A 85 7.16 12.52 -18.84
N ARG A 86 7.50 13.39 -17.89
CA ARG A 86 8.60 13.16 -16.93
C ARG A 86 8.39 11.91 -16.08
N VAL A 87 7.17 11.68 -15.61
CA VAL A 87 6.85 10.60 -14.67
C VAL A 87 6.54 9.29 -15.40
N PHE A 88 5.70 9.32 -16.44
CA PHE A 88 5.17 8.13 -17.12
C PHE A 88 5.73 7.89 -18.53
N GLY A 89 6.50 8.84 -19.08
CA GLY A 89 7.17 8.67 -20.38
C GLY A 89 8.07 7.43 -20.37
N GLY A 90 7.97 6.63 -21.45
CA GLY A 90 8.70 5.37 -21.58
C GLY A 90 8.03 4.14 -20.96
N SER A 91 6.94 4.27 -20.19
CA SER A 91 6.16 3.13 -19.69
C SER A 91 5.08 2.73 -20.72
N PRO A 92 4.94 1.46 -21.12
CA PRO A 92 3.89 1.05 -22.04
C PRO A 92 2.50 1.28 -21.45
N GLU A 93 1.50 1.46 -22.31
CA GLU A 93 0.09 1.61 -21.92
C GLU A 93 -0.70 0.38 -22.37
N PHE A 94 -1.83 0.12 -21.73
CA PHE A 94 -2.73 -0.97 -22.10
C PHE A 94 -3.62 -0.57 -23.27
N ASP A 95 -3.44 -1.20 -24.43
CA ASP A 95 -4.21 -0.85 -25.63
C ASP A 95 -5.69 -1.24 -25.50
N TYR A 96 -5.98 -2.36 -24.82
CA TYR A 96 -7.36 -2.74 -24.50
C TYR A 96 -8.05 -1.70 -23.61
N MET A 97 -7.32 -1.05 -22.69
CA MET A 97 -7.90 0.02 -21.86
C MET A 97 -8.17 1.29 -22.66
N LYS A 98 -7.32 1.64 -23.63
CA LYS A 98 -7.58 2.79 -24.52
C LYS A 98 -8.90 2.60 -25.27
N ASP A 99 -9.13 1.40 -25.82
CA ASP A 99 -10.37 1.07 -26.50
C ASP A 99 -11.55 0.94 -25.54
N PHE A 100 -11.37 0.36 -24.35
CA PHE A 100 -12.40 0.31 -23.29
C PHE A 100 -12.88 1.71 -22.90
N ARG A 101 -11.95 2.64 -22.61
CA ARG A 101 -12.28 4.02 -22.27
C ARG A 101 -12.96 4.77 -23.42
N ALA A 102 -12.67 4.38 -24.66
CA ALA A 102 -13.29 4.94 -25.86
C ALA A 102 -14.63 4.30 -26.23
N GLY A 103 -15.07 3.23 -25.54
CA GLY A 103 -16.25 2.44 -25.91
C GLY A 103 -16.07 1.68 -27.22
N LYS A 104 -14.83 1.25 -27.52
CA LYS A 104 -14.40 0.62 -28.78
C LYS A 104 -13.82 -0.79 -28.59
N LEU A 105 -14.04 -1.43 -27.45
CA LEU A 105 -13.64 -2.83 -27.30
C LEU A 105 -14.34 -3.71 -28.37
N PRO A 106 -13.61 -4.63 -29.02
CA PRO A 106 -14.20 -5.65 -29.88
C PRO A 106 -15.20 -6.53 -29.13
N LYS A 107 -16.23 -7.02 -29.80
CA LYS A 107 -17.30 -7.84 -29.18
C LYS A 107 -16.80 -9.18 -28.60
N ASN A 108 -15.67 -9.67 -29.08
CA ASN A 108 -14.99 -10.90 -28.63
C ASN A 108 -13.99 -10.63 -27.50
N VAL A 109 -13.87 -9.39 -27.01
CA VAL A 109 -13.00 -9.02 -25.90
C VAL A 109 -13.84 -8.50 -24.73
N GLU A 110 -13.63 -9.07 -23.55
CA GLU A 110 -14.32 -8.66 -22.33
C GLU A 110 -13.32 -8.40 -21.20
N THR A 111 -13.63 -7.44 -20.33
CA THR A 111 -12.80 -7.10 -19.16
C THR A 111 -13.56 -7.33 -17.86
N TYR A 112 -12.85 -7.91 -16.89
CA TYR A 112 -13.35 -8.27 -15.57
C TYR A 112 -12.34 -7.81 -14.51
N GLU A 113 -12.77 -6.95 -13.60
CA GLU A 113 -11.91 -6.42 -12.53
C GLU A 113 -12.47 -6.76 -11.14
N PHE A 114 -11.64 -7.37 -10.28
CA PHE A 114 -11.98 -7.62 -8.87
C PHE A 114 -11.64 -6.44 -7.95
N PHE A 115 -10.85 -5.50 -8.44
CA PHE A 115 -10.58 -4.24 -7.74
C PHE A 115 -10.43 -3.10 -8.76
N ASN A 116 -11.37 -2.16 -8.73
CA ASN A 116 -11.42 -1.05 -9.66
C ASN A 116 -10.59 0.15 -9.17
N LYS A 117 -10.04 0.93 -10.11
CA LYS A 117 -9.56 2.30 -9.82
C LYS A 117 -10.70 3.11 -9.20
N ALA A 118 -10.50 3.59 -7.98
CA ALA A 118 -11.52 4.27 -7.18
C ALA A 118 -12.26 5.36 -7.97
N GLY A 119 -13.58 5.20 -8.13
CA GLY A 119 -14.47 6.10 -8.85
C GLY A 119 -14.32 6.10 -10.37
N GLY A 120 -13.31 5.42 -10.92
CA GLY A 120 -12.94 5.45 -12.34
C GLY A 120 -13.94 4.75 -13.26
N TYR A 121 -14.80 3.89 -12.72
CA TYR A 121 -15.74 3.06 -13.48
C TYR A 121 -17.22 3.36 -13.13
N MET A 122 -17.49 4.42 -12.34
CA MET A 122 -18.83 4.78 -11.87
C MET A 122 -19.86 5.06 -12.97
N ASN A 123 -19.38 5.39 -14.18
CA ASN A 123 -20.22 5.69 -15.34
C ASN A 123 -20.03 4.66 -16.48
N SER A 124 -19.46 3.48 -16.20
CA SER A 124 -19.33 2.40 -17.17
C SER A 124 -20.27 1.25 -16.81
N PRO A 125 -21.43 1.12 -17.50
CA PRO A 125 -22.37 0.02 -17.24
C PRO A 125 -21.73 -1.37 -17.45
N GLU A 126 -20.78 -1.48 -18.37
CA GLU A 126 -20.06 -2.73 -18.62
C GLU A 126 -19.20 -3.14 -17.41
N ALA A 127 -18.33 -2.25 -16.91
CA ALA A 127 -17.50 -2.58 -15.75
C ALA A 127 -18.31 -2.78 -14.46
N GLN A 128 -19.47 -2.11 -14.32
CA GLN A 128 -20.36 -2.35 -13.19
C GLN A 128 -20.97 -3.76 -13.23
N ARG A 129 -21.32 -4.28 -14.42
CA ARG A 129 -21.81 -5.66 -14.58
C ARG A 129 -20.71 -6.70 -14.44
N ASN A 130 -19.50 -6.38 -14.89
CA ASN A 130 -18.37 -7.32 -14.94
C ASN A 130 -17.47 -7.28 -13.69
N HIS A 131 -17.86 -6.56 -12.63
CA HIS A 131 -17.10 -6.54 -11.40
C HIS A 131 -17.12 -7.91 -10.71
N LEU A 132 -15.95 -8.43 -10.36
CA LEU A 132 -15.80 -9.71 -9.66
C LEU A 132 -15.63 -9.47 -8.15
N ALA A 133 -16.69 -9.71 -7.38
CA ALA A 133 -16.63 -9.58 -5.93
C ALA A 133 -15.91 -10.80 -5.31
N SER A 134 -14.59 -10.66 -5.06
CA SER A 134 -13.77 -11.68 -4.43
C SER A 134 -12.97 -11.11 -3.25
N ASN A 135 -12.87 -11.89 -2.18
CA ASN A 135 -11.90 -11.59 -1.12
C ASN A 135 -10.50 -11.85 -1.65
N TYR A 136 -9.55 -10.99 -1.31
CA TYR A 136 -8.26 -11.00 -2.00
C TYR A 136 -7.49 -12.32 -1.89
N THR A 137 -7.58 -12.99 -0.74
CA THR A 137 -6.99 -14.32 -0.50
C THR A 137 -7.66 -15.46 -1.27
N HIS A 138 -8.77 -15.21 -1.98
CA HIS A 138 -9.49 -16.20 -2.77
C HIS A 138 -9.45 -15.92 -4.27
N VAL A 139 -8.84 -14.81 -4.71
CA VAL A 139 -8.89 -14.36 -6.10
C VAL A 139 -8.42 -15.43 -7.08
N ILE A 140 -7.36 -16.20 -6.76
CA ILE A 140 -6.89 -17.27 -7.66
C ILE A 140 -7.88 -18.42 -7.77
N ARG A 141 -8.49 -18.85 -6.65
CA ARG A 141 -9.55 -19.86 -6.68
C ARG A 141 -10.68 -19.38 -7.57
N ASP A 142 -11.19 -18.18 -7.32
CA ASP A 142 -12.35 -17.64 -8.04
C ASP A 142 -12.03 -17.38 -9.53
N ALA A 143 -10.79 -16.98 -9.85
CA ALA A 143 -10.33 -16.81 -11.22
C ALA A 143 -10.25 -18.15 -11.98
N ILE A 144 -9.77 -19.22 -11.32
CA ILE A 144 -9.74 -20.56 -11.90
C ILE A 144 -11.16 -21.11 -12.09
N ASP A 145 -12.04 -20.93 -11.11
CA ASP A 145 -13.46 -21.31 -11.23
C ASP A 145 -14.16 -20.54 -12.35
N PHE A 146 -13.73 -19.29 -12.60
CA PHE A 146 -14.17 -18.48 -13.74
C PHE A 146 -13.59 -18.95 -15.10
N GLY A 147 -12.61 -19.84 -15.08
CA GLY A 147 -12.01 -20.48 -16.26
C GLY A 147 -10.68 -19.90 -16.72
N VAL A 148 -9.99 -19.10 -15.90
CA VAL A 148 -8.66 -18.57 -16.24
C VAL A 148 -7.71 -19.72 -16.61
N ASN A 149 -7.18 -19.67 -17.83
CA ASN A 149 -6.34 -20.71 -18.42
C ASN A 149 -4.95 -20.21 -18.84
N VAL A 150 -4.75 -18.89 -18.86
CA VAL A 150 -3.44 -18.27 -19.02
C VAL A 150 -3.24 -17.27 -17.89
N PHE A 151 -2.09 -17.31 -17.21
CA PHE A 151 -1.73 -16.35 -16.16
C PHE A 151 -0.45 -15.61 -16.52
N GLY A 152 -0.38 -14.30 -16.26
CA GLY A 152 0.79 -13.50 -16.60
C GLY A 152 1.17 -12.43 -15.59
N GLN A 153 2.47 -12.20 -15.47
CA GLN A 153 3.06 -11.22 -14.55
C GLN A 153 4.36 -10.61 -15.09
N LEU A 154 4.74 -9.46 -14.53
CA LEU A 154 6.03 -8.80 -14.71
C LEU A 154 6.99 -9.27 -13.60
N VAL A 155 8.24 -9.55 -13.94
CA VAL A 155 9.28 -10.02 -13.02
C VAL A 155 10.59 -9.26 -13.21
N GLY A 156 11.38 -9.14 -12.14
CA GLY A 156 12.79 -8.77 -12.20
C GLY A 156 13.69 -9.99 -12.34
N CYS A 157 14.99 -9.78 -12.57
CA CYS A 157 15.98 -10.86 -12.61
C CYS A 157 17.35 -10.43 -12.06
N GLN A 158 18.10 -11.39 -11.54
CA GLN A 158 19.47 -11.19 -11.03
C GLN A 158 20.24 -12.52 -11.10
N LYS A 159 21.57 -12.45 -11.30
CA LYS A 159 22.43 -13.63 -11.14
C LYS A 159 22.77 -13.82 -9.67
N ILE A 160 22.40 -14.98 -9.11
CA ILE A 160 22.74 -15.39 -7.74
C ILE A 160 23.58 -16.66 -7.85
N ASN A 161 24.80 -16.64 -7.29
CA ASN A 161 25.75 -17.76 -7.34
C ASN A 161 25.97 -18.30 -8.77
N GLY A 162 26.00 -17.41 -9.77
CA GLY A 162 26.19 -17.75 -11.18
C GLY A 162 24.95 -18.24 -11.93
N LYS A 163 23.84 -18.51 -11.23
CA LYS A 163 22.54 -18.91 -11.83
C LYS A 163 21.65 -17.68 -12.02
N MET A 164 20.98 -17.58 -13.16
CA MET A 164 19.95 -16.56 -13.36
C MET A 164 18.71 -16.92 -12.53
N MET A 165 18.33 -16.01 -11.64
CA MET A 165 17.14 -16.11 -10.80
C MET A 165 16.17 -14.99 -11.17
N TYR A 166 14.89 -15.25 -11.00
CA TYR A 166 13.83 -14.29 -11.24
C TYR A 166 13.19 -13.88 -9.92
N SER A 167 12.63 -12.68 -9.87
CA SER A 167 11.88 -12.20 -8.72
C SER A 167 10.55 -11.65 -9.18
N MET A 168 9.48 -12.06 -8.50
CA MET A 168 8.15 -11.46 -8.63
C MET A 168 8.15 -9.95 -8.29
N GLY A 169 9.24 -9.44 -7.70
CA GLY A 169 9.52 -8.02 -7.61
C GLY A 169 8.42 -7.25 -6.88
N CYS A 170 7.70 -6.41 -7.63
CA CYS A 170 6.62 -5.61 -7.09
C CYS A 170 5.33 -6.37 -6.78
N ASN A 171 5.18 -7.63 -7.19
CA ASN A 171 3.89 -8.32 -7.11
C ASN A 171 4.04 -9.83 -6.86
N THR A 172 4.07 -10.22 -5.58
CA THR A 172 3.90 -11.63 -5.17
C THR A 172 2.44 -11.98 -4.94
N ASP A 173 1.64 -10.97 -4.57
CA ASP A 173 0.18 -10.94 -4.45
C ASP A 173 -0.53 -12.29 -4.55
N ILE A 174 -1.05 -12.60 -5.73
CA ILE A 174 -1.76 -13.81 -6.11
C ILE A 174 -0.85 -14.73 -6.92
N CYS A 175 0.35 -14.26 -7.27
CA CYS A 175 1.29 -14.92 -8.16
C CYS A 175 1.86 -16.22 -7.58
N VAL A 176 2.19 -16.22 -6.29
CA VAL A 176 2.75 -17.40 -5.63
C VAL A 176 1.78 -18.56 -5.72
N GLU A 177 0.52 -18.31 -5.38
CA GLU A 177 -0.56 -19.26 -5.42
C GLU A 177 -0.96 -19.59 -6.87
N ALA A 178 -0.96 -18.62 -7.79
CA ALA A 178 -1.26 -18.85 -9.20
C ALA A 178 -0.32 -19.89 -9.83
N LEU A 179 0.99 -19.75 -9.64
CA LEU A 179 1.96 -20.71 -10.18
C LEU A 179 1.73 -22.11 -9.63
N GLN A 180 1.47 -22.24 -8.32
CA GLN A 180 1.16 -23.52 -7.70
C GLN A 180 -0.11 -24.14 -8.30
N ARG A 181 -1.21 -23.39 -8.37
CA ARG A 181 -2.48 -23.90 -8.90
C ARG A 181 -2.40 -24.25 -10.38
N PHE A 182 -1.64 -23.51 -11.17
CA PHE A 182 -1.42 -23.83 -12.58
C PHE A 182 -0.61 -25.12 -12.76
N GLN A 183 0.35 -25.40 -11.87
CA GLN A 183 1.04 -26.69 -11.85
C GLN A 183 0.09 -27.84 -11.51
N GLU A 184 -0.80 -27.66 -10.53
CA GLU A 184 -1.83 -28.64 -10.15
C GLU A 184 -2.81 -28.92 -11.32
N LEU A 185 -3.31 -27.88 -11.97
CA LEU A 185 -4.19 -27.99 -13.15
C LEU A 185 -3.51 -28.71 -14.32
N ARG A 186 -2.23 -28.41 -14.56
CA ARG A 186 -1.44 -29.10 -15.59
C ARG A 186 -1.27 -30.58 -15.26
N ALA A 187 -0.98 -30.90 -14.01
CA ALA A 187 -0.85 -32.28 -13.56
C ALA A 187 -2.17 -33.07 -13.71
N SER A 188 -3.32 -32.41 -13.65
CA SER A 188 -4.63 -33.01 -13.94
C SER A 188 -4.98 -33.06 -15.44
N GLY A 189 -4.06 -32.70 -16.33
CA GLY A 189 -4.25 -32.74 -17.79
C GLY A 189 -4.88 -31.48 -18.40
N ALA A 190 -5.11 -30.42 -17.62
CA ALA A 190 -5.62 -29.17 -18.16
C ALA A 190 -4.55 -28.46 -19.00
N LYS A 191 -4.98 -27.80 -20.08
CA LYS A 191 -4.12 -26.95 -20.89
C LYS A 191 -4.06 -25.55 -20.26
N VAL A 192 -2.95 -25.25 -19.60
CA VAL A 192 -2.73 -23.96 -18.93
C VAL A 192 -1.32 -23.43 -19.17
N SER A 193 -1.17 -22.10 -19.19
CA SER A 193 0.09 -21.42 -19.46
C SER A 193 0.37 -20.26 -18.49
N THR A 194 1.61 -20.13 -18.06
CA THR A 194 2.13 -19.07 -17.18
C THR A 194 3.21 -18.27 -17.90
N ILE A 195 3.08 -16.94 -17.84
CA ILE A 195 3.91 -15.99 -18.58
C ILE A 195 4.61 -15.04 -17.60
N ALA A 196 5.93 -14.91 -17.74
CA ALA A 196 6.73 -13.91 -17.04
C ALA A 196 7.33 -12.93 -18.04
N GLU A 197 6.95 -11.66 -17.97
CA GLU A 197 7.62 -10.57 -18.68
C GLU A 197 8.79 -10.06 -17.83
N VAL A 198 10.02 -10.15 -18.33
CA VAL A 198 11.22 -9.84 -17.55
C VAL A 198 11.66 -8.40 -17.81
N ASN A 199 11.68 -7.58 -16.77
CA ASN A 199 12.16 -6.20 -16.82
C ASN A 199 13.28 -5.98 -15.79
N THR A 200 14.49 -5.68 -16.28
CA THR A 200 15.68 -5.48 -15.42
C THR A 200 15.64 -4.20 -14.58
N GLN A 201 14.74 -3.26 -14.85
CA GLN A 201 14.53 -2.08 -14.01
C GLN A 201 13.70 -2.40 -12.76
N MET A 202 12.97 -3.51 -12.74
CA MET A 202 12.18 -3.98 -11.59
C MET A 202 13.09 -4.32 -10.41
N PRO A 203 12.83 -3.78 -9.20
CA PRO A 203 13.56 -4.20 -8.01
C PRO A 203 13.49 -5.71 -7.80
N PHE A 204 14.65 -6.35 -7.73
CA PHE A 204 14.75 -7.76 -7.37
C PHE A 204 14.49 -7.88 -5.87
N MET A 205 13.35 -8.48 -5.50
CA MET A 205 12.92 -8.62 -4.11
C MET A 205 13.05 -10.06 -3.60
N TYR A 206 13.28 -10.20 -2.30
CA TYR A 206 13.49 -11.48 -1.62
C TYR A 206 12.23 -12.00 -0.92
N GLY A 207 12.34 -13.14 -0.25
CA GLY A 207 11.24 -13.87 0.33
C GLY A 207 10.68 -14.89 -0.66
N ASP A 208 9.36 -15.07 -0.65
CA ASP A 208 8.70 -16.04 -1.53
C ASP A 208 8.60 -15.50 -2.98
N ALA A 209 9.14 -14.30 -3.27
CA ALA A 209 9.24 -13.72 -4.60
C ALA A 209 10.29 -14.38 -5.50
N VAL A 210 11.33 -15.00 -4.93
CA VAL A 210 12.45 -15.56 -5.70
C VAL A 210 12.01 -16.86 -6.38
N ARG A 211 12.26 -16.95 -7.69
CA ARG A 211 11.82 -18.04 -8.55
C ARG A 211 12.90 -18.48 -9.52
N GLU A 212 12.84 -19.75 -9.90
CA GLU A 212 13.63 -20.28 -11.01
C GLU A 212 12.92 -20.02 -12.34
N GLY A 213 13.68 -20.01 -13.44
CA GLY A 213 13.07 -19.86 -14.77
C GLY A 213 12.06 -20.96 -15.08
N THR A 214 12.27 -22.17 -14.57
CA THR A 214 11.38 -23.32 -14.78
C THR A 214 10.06 -23.23 -14.01
N ASP A 215 9.88 -22.25 -13.13
CA ASP A 215 8.60 -21.99 -12.45
C ASP A 215 7.57 -21.38 -13.39
N TYR A 216 8.00 -20.85 -14.54
CA TYR A 216 7.16 -20.28 -15.58
C TYR A 216 7.22 -21.13 -16.86
N ASP A 217 6.19 -21.02 -17.69
CA ASP A 217 6.20 -21.69 -18.99
C ASP A 217 6.93 -20.87 -20.06
N ILE A 218 6.66 -19.56 -20.08
CA ILE A 218 7.28 -18.60 -20.99
C ILE A 218 7.90 -17.46 -20.20
N LEU A 219 9.15 -17.13 -20.52
CA LEU A 219 9.83 -15.91 -20.09
C LEU A 219 10.08 -15.01 -21.30
N LEU A 220 9.49 -13.83 -21.29
CA LEU A 220 9.79 -12.77 -22.25
C LEU A 220 10.99 -11.98 -21.75
N HIS A 221 12.17 -12.21 -22.31
CA HIS A 221 13.42 -11.63 -21.81
C HIS A 221 14.31 -11.14 -22.97
N GLY A 222 14.69 -9.87 -22.92
CA GLY A 222 15.36 -9.14 -23.98
C GLY A 222 15.34 -7.63 -23.71
N GLU A 223 16.13 -6.86 -24.45
CA GLU A 223 16.30 -5.42 -24.21
C GLU A 223 14.98 -4.63 -24.36
N GLN A 224 14.11 -5.04 -25.26
CA GLN A 224 12.81 -4.40 -25.52
C GLN A 224 11.83 -4.46 -24.34
N PHE A 225 12.04 -5.35 -23.37
CA PHE A 225 11.22 -5.47 -22.17
C PHE A 225 11.73 -4.57 -21.02
N ASN A 226 12.87 -3.91 -21.18
CA ASN A 226 13.49 -3.04 -20.17
C ASN A 226 12.96 -1.59 -20.23
N TYR A 227 11.65 -1.44 -20.29
CA TYR A 227 11.00 -0.13 -20.26
C TYR A 227 10.93 0.45 -18.83
N LYS A 228 10.71 1.77 -18.73
CA LYS A 228 10.57 2.45 -17.43
C LYS A 228 9.33 1.96 -16.69
N LEU A 229 9.46 1.63 -15.40
CA LEU A 229 8.34 1.21 -14.57
C LEU A 229 7.33 2.34 -14.35
N PHE A 230 6.04 2.01 -14.28
CA PHE A 230 5.02 3.00 -13.92
C PHE A 230 5.16 3.41 -12.45
N GLY A 231 5.19 4.71 -12.17
CA GLY A 231 5.23 5.23 -10.80
C GLY A 231 4.28 6.41 -10.62
N PRO A 232 3.18 6.28 -9.85
CA PRO A 232 2.28 7.40 -9.62
C PRO A 232 2.94 8.44 -8.70
N PRO A 233 2.70 9.75 -8.93
CA PRO A 233 3.16 10.79 -8.01
C PRO A 233 2.39 10.70 -6.68
N LYS A 234 2.98 11.25 -5.61
CA LYS A 234 2.33 11.32 -4.30
C LYS A 234 1.18 12.31 -4.28
N ASP A 235 0.16 11.98 -3.48
CA ASP A 235 -0.91 12.91 -3.14
C ASP A 235 -0.46 13.88 -2.04
N ALA A 236 -1.06 15.07 -2.03
CA ALA A 236 -0.86 16.00 -0.94
C ALA A 236 -1.60 15.53 0.33
N VAL A 237 -0.93 15.58 1.47
CA VAL A 237 -1.50 15.34 2.80
C VAL A 237 -2.16 16.62 3.31
N MET A 238 -3.46 16.56 3.54
CA MET A 238 -4.22 17.69 4.08
C MET A 238 -4.07 17.77 5.61
N LEU A 239 -4.28 18.95 6.20
CA LEU A 239 -4.20 19.12 7.67
C LEU A 239 -5.13 18.17 8.45
N ARG A 240 -6.35 17.94 7.95
CA ARG A 240 -7.27 16.95 8.52
C ARG A 240 -6.70 15.52 8.48
N ASP A 241 -5.94 15.18 7.43
CA ASP A 241 -5.35 13.85 7.27
C ASP A 241 -4.15 13.72 8.22
N HIS A 242 -3.34 14.79 8.38
CA HIS A 242 -2.31 14.89 9.42
C HIS A 242 -2.89 14.71 10.83
N MET A 243 -4.06 15.30 11.11
CA MET A 243 -4.75 15.10 12.40
C MET A 243 -5.17 13.64 12.62
N ILE A 244 -5.63 12.95 11.58
CA ILE A 244 -5.87 11.49 11.65
C ILE A 244 -4.55 10.76 11.92
N GLY A 245 -3.48 11.08 11.18
CA GLY A 245 -2.15 10.48 11.34
C GLY A 245 -1.59 10.63 12.76
N LEU A 246 -1.71 11.82 13.36
CA LEU A 246 -1.32 12.09 14.75
C LEU A 246 -2.08 11.19 15.73
N GLN A 247 -3.40 11.12 15.59
CA GLN A 247 -4.23 10.27 16.46
C GLN A 247 -3.87 8.80 16.34
N VAL A 248 -3.75 8.28 15.10
CA VAL A 248 -3.35 6.89 14.86
C VAL A 248 -1.96 6.61 15.44
N SER A 249 -1.00 7.53 15.26
CA SER A 249 0.39 7.34 15.75
C SER A 249 0.48 7.14 17.27
N SER A 250 -0.46 7.72 18.03
CA SER A 250 -0.54 7.55 19.49
C SER A 250 -1.05 6.17 19.91
N LEU A 251 -1.71 5.44 19.00
CA LEU A 251 -2.24 4.09 19.22
C LEU A 251 -1.25 3.00 18.79
N VAL A 252 -0.12 3.36 18.19
CA VAL A 252 0.92 2.42 17.77
C VAL A 252 1.86 2.13 18.93
N LYS A 253 2.09 0.85 19.21
CA LYS A 253 2.94 0.41 20.33
C LYS A 253 4.35 0.09 19.86
N ASP A 254 5.36 0.50 20.62
CA ASP A 254 6.75 0.09 20.36
C ASP A 254 6.92 -1.43 20.49
N GLY A 255 7.80 -2.00 19.67
CA GLY A 255 7.92 -3.46 19.48
C GLY A 255 6.73 -4.08 18.76
N GLY A 256 5.81 -3.27 18.23
CA GLY A 256 4.57 -3.72 17.60
C GLY A 256 4.67 -3.99 16.11
N THR A 257 3.52 -4.33 15.52
CA THR A 257 3.36 -4.59 14.08
C THR A 257 2.41 -3.58 13.46
N LEU A 258 2.77 -3.09 12.28
CA LEU A 258 2.00 -2.08 11.56
C LEU A 258 1.56 -2.60 10.19
N GLN A 259 0.29 -2.35 9.87
CA GLN A 259 -0.23 -2.38 8.51
C GLN A 259 -0.84 -1.02 8.20
N VAL A 260 -0.50 -0.46 7.05
CA VAL A 260 -1.07 0.79 6.53
C VAL A 260 -1.35 0.67 5.03
N GLY A 261 -2.38 1.37 4.57
CA GLY A 261 -2.70 1.47 3.14
C GLY A 261 -1.90 2.56 2.40
N ILE A 262 -2.32 2.85 1.17
CA ILE A 262 -1.73 3.88 0.30
C ILE A 262 -2.31 5.28 0.51
N GLY A 263 -1.63 6.24 -0.12
CA GLY A 263 -2.12 7.59 -0.36
C GLY A 263 -1.94 8.51 0.84
N ALA A 264 -2.59 9.66 0.79
CA ALA A 264 -2.38 10.73 1.76
C ALA A 264 -2.60 10.32 3.23
N LEU A 265 -3.52 9.38 3.52
CA LEU A 265 -3.72 8.88 4.89
C LEU A 265 -2.58 7.97 5.35
N GLY A 266 -2.04 7.10 4.48
CA GLY A 266 -0.85 6.29 4.79
C GLY A 266 0.37 7.17 5.06
N ASP A 267 0.57 8.19 4.22
CA ASP A 267 1.64 9.17 4.40
C ASP A 267 1.46 10.01 5.68
N ALA A 268 0.22 10.36 6.05
CA ALA A 268 -0.05 11.06 7.30
C ALA A 268 0.30 10.22 8.55
N ILE A 269 -0.01 8.92 8.54
CA ILE A 269 0.39 8.01 9.64
C ILE A 269 1.91 7.94 9.73
N ALA A 270 2.59 7.74 8.59
CA ALA A 270 4.05 7.68 8.58
C ALA A 270 4.67 9.00 9.05
N ALA A 271 4.10 10.15 8.68
CA ALA A 271 4.56 11.45 9.14
C ALA A 271 4.39 11.61 10.65
N GLY A 272 3.24 11.20 11.21
CA GLY A 272 3.01 11.21 12.67
C GLY A 272 3.96 10.30 13.44
N LEU A 273 4.23 9.09 12.92
CA LEU A 273 5.19 8.15 13.51
C LEU A 273 6.65 8.65 13.41
N ALA A 274 7.03 9.22 12.27
CA ALA A 274 8.36 9.82 12.08
C ALA A 274 8.56 11.04 12.98
N MET A 275 7.53 11.88 13.16
CA MET A 275 7.55 12.99 14.11
C MET A 275 7.70 12.47 15.54
N ARG A 276 6.94 11.46 15.92
CA ARG A 276 7.06 10.79 17.23
C ARG A 276 8.47 10.24 17.49
N GLN A 277 9.18 9.80 16.44
CA GLN A 277 10.53 9.28 16.56
C GLN A 277 11.61 10.37 16.59
N ASN A 278 11.53 11.35 15.69
CA ASN A 278 12.62 12.30 15.44
C ASN A 278 12.42 13.68 16.08
N HIS A 279 11.19 14.00 16.49
CA HIS A 279 10.79 15.28 17.10
C HIS A 279 9.81 15.01 18.25
N ASN A 280 10.17 14.10 19.17
CA ASN A 280 9.26 13.55 20.18
C ASN A 280 8.71 14.62 21.15
N ASP A 281 9.51 15.63 21.47
CA ASP A 281 9.14 16.79 22.26
C ASP A 281 8.03 17.61 21.58
N VAL A 282 8.21 17.95 20.29
CA VAL A 282 7.20 18.66 19.48
C VAL A 282 5.96 17.79 19.34
N TYR A 283 6.12 16.48 19.13
CA TYR A 283 5.02 15.53 19.02
C TYR A 283 4.15 15.54 20.30
N ASN A 284 4.77 15.40 21.47
CA ASN A 284 4.03 15.43 22.73
C ASN A 284 3.38 16.80 22.98
N LYS A 285 4.07 17.91 22.66
CA LYS A 285 3.51 19.25 22.74
C LYS A 285 2.23 19.39 21.90
N VAL A 286 2.25 18.93 20.65
CA VAL A 286 1.06 18.93 19.79
C VAL A 286 -0.07 18.08 20.40
N LEU A 287 0.24 16.88 20.91
CA LEU A 287 -0.77 16.03 21.54
C LEU A 287 -1.43 16.66 22.77
N ASP A 288 -0.65 17.44 23.54
CA ASP A 288 -1.13 18.17 24.72
C ASP A 288 -1.99 19.38 24.30
N GLU A 289 -1.51 20.23 23.38
CA GLU A 289 -2.23 21.43 22.93
C GLU A 289 -3.52 21.13 22.17
N THR A 290 -3.57 19.99 21.46
CA THR A 290 -4.79 19.52 20.78
C THR A 290 -5.78 18.84 21.74
N GLY A 291 -5.35 18.56 22.99
CA GLY A 291 -6.12 17.80 23.97
C GLY A 291 -6.24 16.30 23.65
N LEU A 292 -5.54 15.80 22.61
CA LEU A 292 -5.59 14.40 22.19
C LEU A 292 -5.09 13.45 23.26
N LYS A 293 -3.99 13.81 23.94
CA LYS A 293 -3.37 12.96 24.96
C LYS A 293 -4.28 12.80 26.19
N GLU A 294 -4.85 13.90 26.68
CA GLU A 294 -5.71 13.88 27.85
C GLU A 294 -6.99 13.08 27.59
N LYS A 295 -7.69 13.36 26.48
CA LYS A 295 -8.95 12.70 26.12
C LYS A 295 -8.81 11.19 25.94
N ASN A 296 -7.63 10.72 25.52
CA ASN A 296 -7.40 9.32 25.15
C ASN A 296 -6.37 8.62 26.04
N ARG A 297 -5.98 9.22 27.19
CA ARG A 297 -4.87 8.74 28.03
C ARG A 297 -4.96 7.24 28.33
N ALA A 298 -6.09 6.79 28.86
CA ALA A 298 -6.30 5.40 29.23
C ALA A 298 -6.16 4.43 28.04
N LEU A 299 -6.59 4.84 26.85
CA LEU A 299 -6.47 4.04 25.64
C LEU A 299 -5.02 4.01 25.14
N ILE A 300 -4.37 5.17 25.08
CA ILE A 300 -2.97 5.32 24.64
C ILE A 300 -2.05 4.51 25.55
N GLU A 301 -2.22 4.56 26.86
CA GLU A 301 -1.42 3.78 27.81
C GLU A 301 -1.66 2.27 27.67
N LYS A 302 -2.90 1.87 27.36
CA LYS A 302 -3.27 0.45 27.23
C LYS A 302 -2.74 -0.18 25.95
N ILE A 303 -2.85 0.50 24.81
CA ILE A 303 -2.59 -0.09 23.49
C ILE A 303 -1.54 0.66 22.66
N GLY A 304 -1.13 1.86 23.03
CA GLY A 304 -0.28 2.70 22.21
C GLY A 304 0.95 3.18 22.95
N GLY A 305 1.22 4.47 22.81
CA GLY A 305 2.28 5.17 23.53
C GLY A 305 2.62 6.49 22.86
N THR A 306 3.35 7.37 23.57
CA THR A 306 3.82 8.65 23.03
C THR A 306 5.34 8.79 23.05
N GLY A 307 6.08 7.84 23.66
CA GLY A 307 7.55 7.80 23.61
C GLY A 307 8.10 7.32 22.27
N THR A 308 9.42 7.35 22.09
CA THR A 308 10.10 6.87 20.87
C THR A 308 9.95 5.37 20.65
N PHE A 309 10.36 4.90 19.47
CA PHE A 309 10.39 3.49 19.11
C PHE A 309 11.78 2.90 19.36
N ASP A 310 12.01 2.39 20.56
CA ASP A 310 13.31 1.84 20.95
C ASP A 310 13.53 0.48 20.29
N GLN A 311 12.54 -0.42 20.41
CA GLN A 311 12.53 -1.71 19.72
C GLN A 311 12.25 -1.56 18.22
N GLY A 312 11.42 -0.58 17.85
CA GLY A 312 10.98 -0.38 16.47
C GLY A 312 9.71 -1.17 16.13
N LEU A 313 9.24 -0.96 14.91
CA LEU A 313 8.08 -1.63 14.34
C LEU A 313 8.50 -2.69 13.31
N TYR A 314 7.65 -3.71 13.17
CA TYR A 314 7.66 -4.66 12.06
C TYR A 314 6.47 -4.36 11.12
N GLY A 315 6.71 -4.31 9.82
CA GLY A 315 5.66 -4.14 8.81
C GLY A 315 5.05 -5.49 8.42
N SER A 316 3.73 -5.63 8.50
CA SER A 316 3.02 -6.76 7.92
C SER A 316 1.83 -6.21 7.15
N SER A 317 2.05 -5.87 5.88
CA SER A 317 1.10 -5.08 5.10
C SER A 317 0.88 -5.72 3.75
N GLU A 318 -0.36 -5.77 3.28
CA GLU A 318 -0.66 -6.19 1.91
C GLU A 318 0.15 -5.36 0.91
N MET A 319 0.11 -4.04 1.05
CA MET A 319 0.91 -3.15 0.22
C MET A 319 2.15 -2.65 0.96
N PHE A 320 3.33 -2.88 0.37
CA PHE A 320 4.59 -2.27 0.77
C PHE A 320 4.71 -0.88 0.12
N VAL A 321 4.06 0.10 0.73
CA VAL A 321 4.01 1.48 0.24
C VAL A 321 5.28 2.26 0.62
N ASP A 322 5.56 3.36 -0.08
CA ASP A 322 6.70 4.25 0.23
C ASP A 322 6.66 4.74 1.68
N ALA A 323 5.49 4.86 2.32
CA ALA A 323 5.38 5.20 3.73
C ALA A 323 6.25 4.29 4.64
N PHE A 324 6.34 2.98 4.35
CA PHE A 324 7.23 2.08 5.08
C PHE A 324 8.72 2.33 4.80
N MET A 325 9.08 2.72 3.58
CA MET A 325 10.44 3.16 3.25
C MET A 325 10.83 4.41 4.04
N GLN A 326 9.89 5.34 4.22
CA GLN A 326 10.12 6.54 5.04
C GLN A 326 10.20 6.21 6.53
N LEU A 327 9.41 5.24 7.01
CA LEU A 327 9.52 4.71 8.38
C LEU A 327 10.86 3.99 8.62
N TYR A 328 11.38 3.30 7.61
CA TYR A 328 12.72 2.70 7.66
C TYR A 328 13.81 3.78 7.78
N LYS A 329 13.78 4.78 6.87
CA LYS A 329 14.72 5.91 6.87
C LYS A 329 14.68 6.77 8.14
N SER A 330 13.52 6.85 8.79
CA SER A 330 13.36 7.57 10.07
C SER A 330 13.71 6.73 11.30
N GLY A 331 14.12 5.47 11.14
CA GLY A 331 14.51 4.60 12.26
C GLY A 331 13.34 4.00 13.05
N VAL A 332 12.10 4.12 12.54
CA VAL A 332 10.90 3.52 13.14
C VAL A 332 10.78 2.04 12.76
N LEU A 333 10.96 1.70 11.48
CA LEU A 333 10.81 0.35 10.96
C LEU A 333 12.14 -0.43 11.08
N LYS A 334 12.43 -0.96 12.27
CA LYS A 334 13.71 -1.64 12.55
C LYS A 334 13.58 -2.96 13.33
N ARG A 335 12.38 -3.30 13.79
CA ARG A 335 12.15 -4.57 14.50
C ARG A 335 12.19 -5.72 13.50
N LYS A 336 13.19 -6.57 13.63
CA LYS A 336 13.38 -7.74 12.77
C LYS A 336 12.58 -8.92 13.28
N VAL A 337 11.95 -9.63 12.34
CA VAL A 337 11.31 -10.92 12.57
C VAL A 337 11.99 -12.00 11.74
N TYR A 338 11.86 -13.25 12.17
CA TYR A 338 12.53 -14.41 11.58
C TYR A 338 11.51 -15.49 11.24
N ASP A 339 11.75 -16.22 10.16
CA ASP A 339 10.88 -17.32 9.71
C ASP A 339 11.25 -18.66 10.40
N ASP A 340 11.44 -18.63 11.73
CA ASP A 340 11.68 -19.82 12.57
C ASP A 340 10.98 -19.63 13.94
N ILE A 341 10.12 -20.59 14.31
CA ILE A 341 9.29 -20.52 15.52
C ILE A 341 10.15 -20.47 16.80
N PRO A 342 11.08 -21.42 17.04
CA PRO A 342 11.96 -21.39 18.21
C PRO A 342 12.73 -20.07 18.31
N LEU A 343 13.33 -19.61 17.22
CA LEU A 343 14.08 -18.35 17.20
C LEU A 343 13.17 -17.16 17.53
N MET A 344 11.97 -17.08 16.96
CA MET A 344 11.04 -16.01 17.27
C MET A 344 10.55 -16.03 18.72
N LYS A 345 10.35 -17.21 19.33
CA LYS A 345 10.04 -17.31 20.76
C LYS A 345 11.16 -16.71 21.61
N LEU A 346 12.41 -17.06 21.30
CA LEU A 346 13.58 -16.52 22.02
C LEU A 346 13.75 -15.01 21.83
N VAL A 347 13.53 -14.50 20.60
CA VAL A 347 13.58 -13.06 20.30
C VAL A 347 12.51 -12.32 21.09
N ASN A 348 11.26 -12.79 21.04
CA ASN A 348 10.15 -12.18 21.78
C ASN A 348 10.33 -12.26 23.31
N ALA A 349 11.01 -13.28 23.81
CA ALA A 349 11.35 -13.43 25.22
C ALA A 349 12.59 -12.61 25.66
N GLY A 350 13.23 -11.87 24.73
CA GLY A 350 14.43 -11.09 24.99
C GLY A 350 15.66 -11.93 25.35
N LYS A 351 15.65 -13.23 25.02
CA LYS A 351 16.77 -14.16 25.30
C LYS A 351 17.87 -14.07 24.24
N ILE A 352 17.51 -13.61 23.05
CA ILE A 352 18.42 -13.32 21.93
C ILE A 352 17.97 -12.02 21.27
N SER A 353 18.90 -11.27 20.67
CA SER A 353 18.58 -10.11 19.84
C SER A 353 19.31 -10.20 18.50
N HIS A 354 18.92 -9.35 17.56
CA HIS A 354 19.53 -9.31 16.24
C HIS A 354 21.06 -9.17 16.32
N ASP A 355 21.57 -8.31 17.20
CA ASP A 355 22.99 -7.99 17.29
C ASP A 355 23.75 -8.79 18.36
N LYS A 356 23.08 -9.75 19.02
CA LYS A 356 23.68 -10.50 20.12
C LYS A 356 23.14 -11.92 20.20
N ILE A 357 24.00 -12.87 19.82
CA ILE A 357 23.78 -14.30 20.03
C ILE A 357 24.42 -14.71 21.38
N PRO A 358 23.64 -15.26 22.34
CA PRO A 358 24.19 -15.66 23.63
C PRO A 358 25.00 -16.96 23.53
N SER A 359 25.98 -17.14 24.42
CA SER A 359 26.85 -18.32 24.41
C SER A 359 26.14 -19.64 24.71
N ASN A 360 24.96 -19.59 25.33
CA ASN A 360 24.12 -20.76 25.62
C ASN A 360 22.98 -20.94 24.61
N ILE A 361 23.07 -20.38 23.40
CA ILE A 361 22.00 -20.41 22.39
C ILE A 361 21.51 -21.82 22.05
N LEU A 362 22.38 -22.84 22.01
CA LEU A 362 21.94 -24.21 21.72
C LEU A 362 21.07 -24.79 22.83
N GLU A 363 21.36 -24.50 24.10
CA GLU A 363 20.51 -24.90 25.22
C GLU A 363 19.13 -24.21 25.14
N LEU A 364 19.10 -22.94 24.72
CA LEU A 364 17.87 -22.19 24.53
C LEU A 364 17.04 -22.77 23.38
N LEU A 365 17.67 -23.03 22.22
CA LEU A 365 16.99 -23.66 21.07
C LEU A 365 16.50 -25.06 21.41
N TYR A 366 17.27 -25.85 22.15
CA TYR A 366 16.86 -27.19 22.59
C TYR A 366 15.62 -27.12 23.48
N LYS A 367 15.58 -26.18 24.45
CA LYS A 367 14.40 -25.95 25.31
C LYS A 367 13.16 -25.52 24.52
N GLU A 368 13.35 -24.73 23.47
CA GLU A 368 12.27 -24.32 22.55
C GLU A 368 11.97 -25.38 21.46
N LYS A 369 12.55 -26.57 21.56
CA LYS A 369 12.40 -27.69 20.61
C LYS A 369 12.80 -27.33 19.18
N GLY A 370 13.73 -26.40 19.02
CA GLY A 370 14.26 -25.99 17.72
C GLY A 370 15.39 -26.86 17.20
N ILE A 371 16.08 -27.57 18.09
CA ILE A 371 17.11 -28.55 17.76
C ILE A 371 16.94 -29.83 18.58
N HIS A 372 17.46 -30.94 18.07
CA HIS A 372 17.64 -32.16 18.84
C HIS A 372 18.89 -32.07 19.75
N GLU A 373 18.99 -32.99 20.72
CA GLU A 373 20.18 -33.12 21.59
C GLU A 373 21.45 -33.35 20.76
N LYS A 374 21.34 -34.16 19.70
CA LYS A 374 22.35 -34.31 18.66
C LYS A 374 21.88 -33.54 17.43
N LEU A 375 22.52 -32.42 17.13
CA LEU A 375 22.15 -31.61 15.97
C LEU A 375 22.18 -32.45 14.69
N THR A 376 21.14 -32.33 13.88
CA THR A 376 21.13 -32.87 12.52
C THR A 376 21.88 -31.93 11.57
N GLU A 377 22.21 -32.42 10.37
CA GLU A 377 22.83 -31.58 9.34
C GLU A 377 21.90 -30.43 8.90
N GLU A 378 20.60 -30.72 8.82
CA GLU A 378 19.56 -29.75 8.44
C GLU A 378 19.44 -28.64 9.47
N GLU A 379 19.41 -28.98 10.77
CA GLU A 379 19.38 -28.00 11.86
C GLU A 379 20.64 -27.13 11.88
N PHE A 380 21.81 -27.75 11.68
CA PHE A 380 23.06 -27.01 11.57
C PHE A 380 23.02 -26.02 10.40
N LYS A 381 22.59 -26.46 9.21
CA LYS A 381 22.47 -25.60 8.03
C LYS A 381 21.48 -24.46 8.26
N LYS A 382 20.27 -24.77 8.75
CA LYS A 382 19.24 -23.78 9.09
C LYS A 382 19.78 -22.71 10.05
N TYR A 383 20.40 -23.11 11.14
CA TYR A 383 20.92 -22.15 12.12
C TYR A 383 22.24 -21.49 11.70
N GLN A 384 22.98 -22.05 10.74
CA GLN A 384 24.06 -21.34 10.04
C GLN A 384 23.51 -20.24 9.13
N GLU A 385 22.39 -20.48 8.43
CA GLU A 385 21.71 -19.47 7.62
C GLU A 385 21.20 -18.30 8.46
N PHE A 386 20.65 -18.57 9.65
CA PHE A 386 20.28 -17.53 10.62
C PHE A 386 21.48 -16.88 11.33
N GLY A 387 22.72 -17.25 10.99
CA GLY A 387 23.94 -16.67 11.57
C GLY A 387 24.29 -17.14 12.98
N ILE A 388 23.55 -18.11 13.54
CA ILE A 388 23.88 -18.71 14.84
C ILE A 388 25.22 -19.43 14.77
N PHE A 389 25.45 -20.22 13.72
CA PHE A 389 26.77 -20.78 13.41
C PHE A 389 27.53 -19.87 12.43
N LYS A 390 28.85 -19.75 12.60
CA LYS A 390 29.69 -18.99 11.65
C LYS A 390 29.64 -19.59 10.25
N ALA A 391 29.74 -18.72 9.24
CA ALA A 391 29.91 -19.15 7.86
C ALA A 391 31.22 -19.94 7.69
N GLY A 392 31.22 -20.93 6.79
CA GLY A 392 32.40 -21.76 6.47
C GLY A 392 32.55 -23.02 7.33
N LEU A 393 31.83 -23.13 8.46
CA LEU A 393 31.75 -24.35 9.25
C LEU A 393 31.05 -25.46 8.44
N LYS A 394 31.51 -26.70 8.61
CA LYS A 394 30.96 -27.87 7.90
C LYS A 394 30.43 -28.90 8.88
N TYR A 395 29.29 -29.48 8.56
CA TYR A 395 28.74 -30.62 9.29
C TYR A 395 29.10 -31.92 8.57
N LYS A 396 29.55 -32.94 9.30
CA LYS A 396 29.75 -34.29 8.77
C LYS A 396 29.67 -35.34 9.88
N SER A 397 28.77 -36.30 9.70
CA SER A 397 28.66 -37.51 10.55
C SER A 397 28.56 -37.23 12.05
N GLY A 398 27.72 -36.27 12.46
CA GLY A 398 27.52 -35.91 13.88
C GLY A 398 28.61 -35.01 14.48
N PHE A 399 29.41 -34.37 13.63
CA PHE A 399 30.45 -33.44 14.05
C PHE A 399 30.43 -32.16 13.22
N ILE A 400 30.77 -31.05 13.87
CA ILE A 400 30.97 -29.73 13.27
C ILE A 400 32.47 -29.50 13.13
N TYR A 401 32.90 -29.04 11.95
CA TYR A 401 34.31 -28.83 11.61
C TYR A 401 34.58 -27.34 11.33
N ASP A 402 35.66 -26.86 11.93
CA ASP A 402 36.28 -25.57 11.65
C ASP A 402 37.73 -25.82 11.19
N GLY A 403 37.92 -25.92 9.88
CA GLY A 403 39.18 -26.41 9.31
C GLY A 403 39.53 -27.83 9.81
N LYS A 404 40.61 -27.95 10.60
CA LYS A 404 41.03 -29.21 11.23
C LYS A 404 40.41 -29.45 12.61
N ALA A 405 39.82 -28.43 13.23
CA ALA A 405 39.18 -28.56 14.53
C ALA A 405 37.84 -29.30 14.38
N LYS A 406 37.54 -30.18 15.35
CA LYS A 406 36.38 -31.06 15.34
C LYS A 406 35.61 -30.91 16.64
N PHE A 407 34.30 -30.68 16.53
CA PHE A 407 33.39 -30.49 17.65
C PHE A 407 32.22 -31.48 17.53
N SER A 408 31.80 -32.06 18.65
CA SER A 408 30.62 -32.92 18.71
C SER A 408 29.37 -32.11 18.39
N ALA A 409 28.46 -32.67 17.58
CA ALA A 409 27.13 -32.11 17.35
C ALA A 409 26.15 -32.43 18.50
N ASP A 410 26.57 -33.25 19.46
CA ASP A 410 25.85 -33.50 20.72
C ASP A 410 26.10 -32.33 21.69
N ILE A 411 25.04 -31.61 22.05
CA ILE A 411 25.11 -30.41 22.89
C ILE A 411 25.54 -30.70 24.33
N HIS A 412 25.48 -31.97 24.77
CA HIS A 412 25.86 -32.42 26.10
C HIS A 412 27.15 -33.25 26.11
N ALA A 413 27.87 -33.30 24.98
CA ALA A 413 29.12 -34.04 24.89
C ALA A 413 30.18 -33.58 25.90
N LYS A 414 30.78 -34.55 26.59
CA LYS A 414 31.88 -34.31 27.55
C LYS A 414 33.22 -34.02 26.86
N THR A 415 33.43 -34.52 25.63
CA THR A 415 34.66 -34.37 24.84
C THR A 415 34.38 -33.70 23.52
N ASN A 416 35.32 -32.90 23.00
CA ASN A 416 35.14 -32.10 21.77
C ASN A 416 33.87 -31.23 21.84
N LYS A 417 33.54 -30.71 23.02
CA LYS A 417 32.34 -29.90 23.25
C LYS A 417 32.32 -28.66 22.34
N ILE A 418 31.12 -28.26 21.93
CA ILE A 418 30.90 -27.02 21.18
C ILE A 418 31.51 -25.84 21.95
N ASP A 419 32.35 -25.06 21.27
CA ASP A 419 32.95 -23.83 21.80
C ASP A 419 32.20 -22.62 21.21
N PRO A 420 31.35 -21.94 22.00
CA PRO A 420 30.55 -20.81 21.53
C PRO A 420 31.40 -19.69 20.89
N LYS A 421 32.59 -19.42 21.43
CA LYS A 421 33.46 -18.33 20.91
C LYS A 421 34.01 -18.67 19.52
N LYS A 422 34.24 -19.96 19.26
CA LYS A 422 34.75 -20.43 17.97
C LYS A 422 33.64 -20.63 16.96
N LEU A 423 32.51 -21.21 17.37
CA LEU A 423 31.50 -21.71 16.44
C LEU A 423 30.35 -20.74 16.18
N PHE A 424 29.99 -19.86 17.12
CA PHE A 424 28.82 -19.01 16.94
C PHE A 424 29.13 -17.68 16.27
N GLY A 425 28.18 -17.19 15.46
CA GLY A 425 28.21 -15.85 14.91
C GLY A 425 27.99 -14.78 15.97
N THR A 426 28.10 -13.52 15.57
CA THR A 426 27.90 -12.36 16.45
C THR A 426 26.49 -11.79 16.38
N SER A 427 25.83 -11.91 15.22
CA SER A 427 24.49 -11.38 14.94
C SER A 427 23.64 -12.39 14.15
N LEU A 428 22.33 -12.30 14.34
CA LEU A 428 21.35 -13.05 13.56
C LEU A 428 21.24 -12.50 12.15
N LYS A 429 21.14 -13.38 11.16
CA LYS A 429 20.95 -13.05 9.74
C LYS A 429 19.51 -13.31 9.28
N HIS A 430 19.17 -12.79 8.10
CA HIS A 430 17.87 -13.01 7.44
C HIS A 430 16.65 -12.48 8.23
N GLY A 431 16.86 -11.50 9.11
CA GLY A 431 15.76 -10.82 9.80
C GLY A 431 15.05 -9.84 8.87
N LYS A 432 13.71 -9.88 8.85
CA LYS A 432 12.87 -9.03 8.00
C LYS A 432 12.24 -7.91 8.81
N VAL A 433 12.27 -6.68 8.28
CA VAL A 433 11.60 -5.51 8.88
C VAL A 433 10.22 -5.29 8.30
N ILE A 434 9.93 -5.86 7.13
CA ILE A 434 8.60 -5.87 6.53
C ILE A 434 8.36 -7.14 5.71
N LEU A 435 7.11 -7.59 5.72
CA LEU A 435 6.57 -8.52 4.74
C LEU A 435 5.42 -7.84 3.96
N GLY A 436 5.59 -7.72 2.65
CA GLY A 436 4.64 -7.17 1.68
C GLY A 436 4.06 -8.21 0.73
N ALA A 437 2.93 -7.92 0.10
CA ALA A 437 2.40 -8.73 -1.02
C ALA A 437 2.56 -8.04 -2.38
N PHE A 438 2.42 -6.71 -2.41
CA PHE A 438 2.75 -5.94 -3.61
C PHE A 438 3.18 -4.52 -3.28
N PHE A 439 3.74 -3.82 -4.27
CA PHE A 439 3.99 -2.39 -4.16
C PHE A 439 3.80 -1.64 -5.47
N ILE A 440 3.49 -0.36 -5.31
CA ILE A 440 3.52 0.66 -6.34
C ILE A 440 3.93 1.96 -5.65
N GLY A 441 4.82 2.74 -6.27
CA GLY A 441 5.32 3.97 -5.67
C GLY A 441 5.96 4.91 -6.69
N PRO A 442 6.47 6.06 -6.23
CA PRO A 442 7.20 6.97 -7.11
C PRO A 442 8.53 6.36 -7.55
N GLN A 443 9.15 6.91 -8.59
CA GLN A 443 10.44 6.41 -9.10
C GLN A 443 11.55 6.39 -8.02
N ALA A 444 11.54 7.38 -7.12
CA ALA A 444 12.50 7.44 -6.02
C ALA A 444 12.39 6.22 -5.06
N PHE A 445 11.21 5.61 -4.93
CA PHE A 445 11.00 4.42 -4.13
C PHE A 445 11.66 3.20 -4.79
N TYR A 446 11.45 2.99 -6.09
CA TYR A 446 12.09 1.92 -6.85
C TYR A 446 13.61 2.07 -6.87
N LYS A 447 14.10 3.31 -7.06
CA LYS A 447 15.52 3.62 -7.00
C LYS A 447 16.11 3.27 -5.62
N ALA A 448 15.43 3.67 -4.53
CA ALA A 448 15.89 3.38 -3.19
C ALA A 448 16.04 1.87 -2.95
N LEU A 449 15.10 1.06 -3.44
CA LEU A 449 15.22 -0.41 -3.38
C LEU A 449 16.41 -0.90 -4.20
N ASN A 450 16.55 -0.44 -5.45
CA ASN A 450 17.63 -0.85 -6.36
C ASN A 450 19.03 -0.45 -5.88
N ASP A 451 19.15 0.64 -5.13
CA ASP A 451 20.42 1.10 -4.57
C ASP A 451 20.84 0.31 -3.30
N MET A 452 19.92 -0.41 -2.65
CA MET A 452 20.24 -1.22 -1.47
C MET A 452 21.15 -2.39 -1.82
N SER A 453 22.03 -2.73 -0.88
CA SER A 453 22.76 -4.01 -0.92
C SER A 453 21.80 -5.20 -0.82
N ASP A 454 22.22 -6.36 -1.31
CA ASP A 454 21.43 -7.61 -1.22
C ASP A 454 21.02 -7.92 0.24
N GLU A 455 21.92 -7.72 1.21
CA GLU A 455 21.65 -7.96 2.64
C GLU A 455 20.63 -6.99 3.23
N GLU A 456 20.69 -5.71 2.84
CA GLU A 456 19.71 -4.71 3.27
C GLU A 456 18.35 -4.97 2.63
N ARG A 457 18.33 -5.21 1.31
CA ARG A 457 17.10 -5.46 0.57
C ARG A 457 16.42 -6.76 1.00
N TYR A 458 17.16 -7.77 1.47
CA TYR A 458 16.60 -8.99 2.04
C TYR A 458 15.65 -8.72 3.21
N GLN A 459 15.86 -7.63 3.96
CA GLN A 459 14.99 -7.26 5.09
C GLN A 459 13.58 -6.87 4.64
N PHE A 460 13.40 -6.55 3.35
CA PHE A 460 12.13 -6.22 2.72
C PHE A 460 11.59 -7.46 1.99
N GLY A 461 10.90 -8.32 2.75
CA GLY A 461 10.37 -9.56 2.23
C GLY A 461 9.08 -9.35 1.43
N MET A 462 8.92 -10.13 0.37
CA MET A 462 7.68 -10.22 -0.43
C MET A 462 7.12 -11.65 -0.37
N SER A 463 5.79 -11.78 -0.31
CA SER A 463 5.08 -13.07 -0.24
C SER A 463 3.64 -12.98 -0.76
N GLY A 464 3.02 -14.12 -1.09
CA GLY A 464 1.61 -14.18 -1.49
C GLY A 464 0.62 -13.73 -0.40
N VAL A 465 -0.57 -13.30 -0.81
CA VAL A 465 -1.62 -12.77 0.07
C VAL A 465 -2.12 -13.81 1.07
N GLU A 466 -2.05 -15.11 0.78
CA GLU A 466 -2.44 -16.15 1.74
C GLU A 466 -1.53 -16.19 2.97
N LYS A 467 -0.31 -15.66 2.87
CA LYS A 467 0.62 -15.50 3.99
C LYS A 467 0.56 -14.10 4.60
N VAL A 468 0.51 -13.06 3.78
CA VAL A 468 0.56 -11.67 4.25
C VAL A 468 -0.73 -11.23 4.92
N ASN A 469 -1.89 -11.58 4.35
CA ASN A 469 -3.17 -11.01 4.75
C ASN A 469 -3.87 -11.81 5.85
N GLN A 470 -3.44 -13.03 6.17
CA GLN A 470 -4.12 -13.90 7.14
C GLN A 470 -3.16 -14.70 8.02
N LEU A 471 -3.70 -15.34 9.06
CA LEU A 471 -2.94 -16.21 9.96
C LEU A 471 -2.91 -17.68 9.50
N TYR A 472 -3.90 -18.11 8.72
CA TYR A 472 -4.07 -19.51 8.31
C TYR A 472 -2.87 -20.08 7.55
N GLY A 473 -2.45 -21.29 7.93
CA GLY A 473 -1.30 -21.98 7.33
C GLY A 473 0.05 -21.53 7.90
N GLY A 474 0.08 -21.08 9.15
CA GLY A 474 1.27 -20.56 9.81
C GLY A 474 0.98 -19.77 11.08
N GLU A 475 -0.12 -20.11 11.76
CA GLU A 475 -0.77 -19.33 12.81
C GLU A 475 0.20 -19.01 13.94
N GLU A 476 0.96 -20.00 14.44
CA GLU A 476 1.91 -19.82 15.53
C GLU A 476 3.01 -18.82 15.16
N LEU A 477 3.70 -19.05 14.03
CA LEU A 477 4.78 -18.18 13.58
C LEU A 477 4.27 -16.77 13.33
N ARG A 478 3.16 -16.62 12.59
CA ARG A 478 2.60 -15.32 12.24
C ARG A 478 2.11 -14.56 13.48
N ALA A 479 1.57 -15.25 14.49
CA ALA A 479 1.22 -14.63 15.77
C ALA A 479 2.47 -14.19 16.56
N LEU A 480 3.54 -14.97 16.53
CA LEU A 480 4.84 -14.59 17.13
C LEU A 480 5.46 -13.38 16.42
N GLN A 481 5.32 -13.27 15.10
CA GLN A 481 5.83 -12.13 14.32
C GLN A 481 4.93 -10.88 14.49
N ARG A 482 3.60 -11.04 14.55
CA ARG A 482 2.62 -9.93 14.53
C ARG A 482 2.18 -9.48 15.93
N LYS A 483 3.14 -9.21 16.82
CA LYS A 483 2.88 -8.70 18.18
C LYS A 483 2.33 -7.28 18.16
N HIS A 484 1.40 -6.99 19.07
CA HIS A 484 0.79 -5.66 19.25
C HIS A 484 0.30 -5.04 17.93
N GLY A 485 -0.32 -5.84 17.06
CA GLY A 485 -0.68 -5.43 15.70
C GLY A 485 -1.64 -4.24 15.66
N ARG A 486 -1.30 -3.20 14.89
CA ARG A 486 -2.20 -2.10 14.53
C ARG A 486 -2.48 -2.20 13.04
N PHE A 487 -3.66 -2.70 12.73
CA PHE A 487 -4.12 -2.89 11.38
C PHE A 487 -4.96 -1.69 10.96
N VAL A 488 -4.35 -0.77 10.23
CA VAL A 488 -4.93 0.54 9.94
C VAL A 488 -5.51 0.55 8.53
N ASN A 489 -6.83 0.71 8.45
CA ASN A 489 -7.60 0.67 7.21
C ASN A 489 -8.34 2.00 7.02
N ALA A 490 -8.54 2.41 5.77
CA ALA A 490 -9.42 3.52 5.43
C ALA A 490 -10.79 2.97 5.03
N GLY A 491 -11.87 3.59 5.51
CA GLY A 491 -13.23 3.33 5.05
C GLY A 491 -13.81 4.56 4.34
N MET A 492 -14.86 4.35 3.54
CA MET A 492 -15.56 5.45 2.88
C MET A 492 -16.63 6.06 3.77
N ILE A 493 -17.47 5.22 4.37
CA ILE A 493 -18.64 5.62 5.16
C ILE A 493 -18.71 4.74 6.40
N CYS A 494 -19.05 5.34 7.53
CA CYS A 494 -19.32 4.64 8.78
C CYS A 494 -20.73 4.99 9.23
N ASN A 495 -21.52 3.98 9.59
CA ASN A 495 -22.79 4.26 10.24
C ASN A 495 -22.61 4.43 11.77
N VAL A 496 -23.59 5.03 12.45
CA VAL A 496 -23.52 5.26 13.91
C VAL A 496 -23.46 3.96 14.75
N PHE A 497 -23.67 2.80 14.14
CA PHE A 497 -23.47 1.49 14.78
C PHE A 497 -22.06 0.94 14.59
N GLY A 498 -21.17 1.65 13.90
CA GLY A 498 -19.78 1.26 13.66
C GLY A 498 -19.58 0.26 12.54
N ALA A 499 -20.58 0.00 11.70
CA ALA A 499 -20.38 -0.72 10.44
C ALA A 499 -19.78 0.21 9.39
N ILE A 500 -18.96 -0.36 8.50
CA ILE A 500 -18.16 0.39 7.53
C ILE A 500 -18.46 -0.08 6.11
N THR A 501 -18.54 0.88 5.19
CA THR A 501 -18.62 0.66 3.74
C THR A 501 -17.36 1.22 3.09
N SER A 502 -16.76 0.46 2.17
CA SER A 502 -15.46 0.79 1.56
C SER A 502 -15.43 0.68 0.03
N ASP A 503 -16.43 0.08 -0.61
CA ASP A 503 -16.35 -0.32 -2.02
C ASP A 503 -17.56 0.11 -2.87
N GLN A 504 -18.73 0.37 -2.28
CA GLN A 504 -19.96 0.70 -3.01
C GLN A 504 -20.66 1.95 -2.45
N ILE A 505 -21.43 2.63 -3.32
CA ILE A 505 -22.42 3.63 -2.90
C ILE A 505 -23.82 3.03 -2.78
N GLU A 506 -24.76 3.71 -2.11
CA GLU A 506 -26.10 3.16 -1.79
C GLU A 506 -26.85 2.53 -2.96
N ASP A 507 -26.74 3.06 -4.18
CA ASP A 507 -27.42 2.53 -5.36
C ASP A 507 -26.78 1.26 -5.96
N GLY A 508 -25.77 0.69 -5.29
CA GLY A 508 -25.10 -0.55 -5.66
C GLY A 508 -23.92 -0.36 -6.61
N ARG A 509 -23.67 0.86 -7.09
CA ARG A 509 -22.51 1.12 -7.94
C ARG A 509 -21.20 0.95 -7.17
N VAL A 510 -20.32 0.18 -7.79
CA VAL A 510 -18.97 -0.16 -7.33
C VAL A 510 -18.05 1.03 -7.59
N VAL A 511 -17.47 1.53 -6.51
CA VAL A 511 -16.47 2.61 -6.47
C VAL A 511 -15.08 2.03 -6.66
N SER A 512 -14.75 0.97 -5.92
CA SER A 512 -13.47 0.24 -5.93
C SER A 512 -13.70 -1.23 -5.56
N GLY A 513 -12.69 -1.98 -5.12
CA GLY A 513 -12.89 -3.26 -4.43
C GLY A 513 -12.66 -3.16 -2.92
N ILE A 514 -12.94 -4.24 -2.19
CA ILE A 514 -12.67 -4.36 -0.75
C ILE A 514 -11.19 -4.68 -0.48
N GLY A 515 -10.52 -5.36 -1.42
CA GLY A 515 -9.12 -5.80 -1.25
C GLY A 515 -8.97 -6.73 -0.04
N GLY A 516 -7.84 -6.66 0.67
CA GLY A 516 -7.62 -7.43 1.90
C GLY A 516 -8.16 -6.80 3.19
N GLN A 517 -8.98 -5.75 3.11
CA GLN A 517 -9.50 -5.05 4.29
C GLN A 517 -10.13 -6.02 5.30
N TYR A 518 -10.99 -6.93 4.81
CA TYR A 518 -11.62 -7.95 5.65
C TYR A 518 -10.59 -8.82 6.37
N ASN A 519 -9.53 -9.25 5.68
CA ASN A 519 -8.54 -10.15 6.26
C ASN A 519 -7.78 -9.49 7.42
N PHE A 520 -7.37 -8.23 7.28
CA PHE A 520 -6.74 -7.47 8.38
C PHE A 520 -7.69 -7.17 9.52
N VAL A 521 -8.95 -6.87 9.23
CA VAL A 521 -10.01 -6.74 10.23
C VAL A 521 -10.14 -8.05 11.03
N SER A 522 -10.22 -9.19 10.36
CA SER A 522 -10.30 -10.51 11.00
C SER A 522 -9.07 -10.79 11.88
N MET A 523 -7.86 -10.55 11.37
CA MET A 523 -6.63 -10.72 12.14
C MET A 523 -6.57 -9.83 13.39
N ALA A 524 -7.10 -8.61 13.32
CA ALA A 524 -7.16 -7.69 14.45
C ALA A 524 -8.02 -8.20 15.62
N HIS A 525 -8.98 -9.07 15.35
CA HIS A 525 -9.82 -9.71 16.38
C HIS A 525 -9.28 -11.09 16.79
N ALA A 526 -8.55 -11.77 15.90
CA ALA A 526 -7.94 -13.07 16.20
C ALA A 526 -6.68 -12.96 17.10
N LEU A 527 -5.88 -11.90 16.94
CA LEU A 527 -4.68 -11.68 17.74
C LEU A 527 -5.02 -10.98 19.07
N PRO A 528 -4.64 -11.54 20.24
CA PRO A 528 -5.06 -11.02 21.56
C PRO A 528 -4.62 -9.58 21.85
N ASP A 529 -3.50 -9.15 21.27
CA ASP A 529 -2.89 -7.85 21.50
C ASP A 529 -3.01 -6.89 20.31
N ALA A 530 -3.77 -7.29 19.28
CA ALA A 530 -4.01 -6.50 18.09
C ALA A 530 -5.28 -5.65 18.17
N ARG A 531 -5.30 -4.57 17.39
CA ARG A 531 -6.42 -3.64 17.25
C ARG A 531 -6.58 -3.27 15.78
N LEU A 532 -7.84 -3.16 15.37
CA LEU A 532 -8.27 -2.58 14.11
C LEU A 532 -8.47 -1.08 14.33
N ILE A 533 -7.89 -0.28 13.45
CA ILE A 533 -8.09 1.16 13.41
C ILE A 533 -8.69 1.51 12.04
N MET A 534 -9.96 1.93 12.04
CA MET A 534 -10.66 2.37 10.84
C MET A 534 -10.62 3.89 10.74
N MET A 535 -9.94 4.41 9.74
CA MET A 535 -9.87 5.83 9.43
C MET A 535 -11.05 6.23 8.55
N ILE A 536 -11.83 7.21 8.99
CA ILE A 536 -12.96 7.75 8.26
C ILE A 536 -12.82 9.27 8.28
N ARG A 537 -12.61 9.89 7.11
CA ARG A 537 -12.79 11.35 7.01
C ARG A 537 -14.24 11.64 7.33
N SER A 538 -14.53 12.49 8.31
CA SER A 538 -15.90 12.70 8.78
C SER A 538 -16.80 13.29 7.69
N THR A 539 -16.23 13.99 6.70
CA THR A 539 -16.98 14.59 5.59
C THR A 539 -16.33 14.37 4.23
N ARG A 540 -17.15 14.42 3.19
CA ARG A 540 -16.74 14.50 1.78
C ARG A 540 -17.37 15.71 1.11
N THR A 541 -16.76 16.17 0.02
CA THR A 541 -17.31 17.24 -0.82
C THR A 541 -17.70 16.66 -2.17
N GLU A 542 -18.97 16.76 -2.51
CA GLU A 542 -19.52 16.31 -3.79
C GLU A 542 -19.37 17.38 -4.87
N LYS A 543 -19.68 17.02 -6.13
CA LYS A 543 -19.66 17.97 -7.24
C LYS A 543 -20.56 19.17 -6.93
N GLY A 544 -20.07 20.37 -7.20
CA GLY A 544 -20.77 21.61 -6.87
C GLY A 544 -20.49 22.17 -5.47
N GLY A 545 -19.61 21.53 -4.69
CA GLY A 545 -19.14 22.04 -3.40
C GLY A 545 -20.03 21.68 -2.21
N VAL A 546 -21.01 20.79 -2.41
CA VAL A 546 -21.92 20.32 -1.35
C VAL A 546 -21.13 19.42 -0.41
N VAL A 547 -21.13 19.75 0.88
CA VAL A 547 -20.49 18.92 1.90
C VAL A 547 -21.51 17.91 2.42
N LYS A 548 -21.10 16.64 2.49
CA LYS A 548 -21.89 15.53 3.03
C LYS A 548 -21.10 14.84 4.14
N SER A 549 -21.83 14.34 5.13
CA SER A 549 -21.24 13.47 6.16
C SER A 549 -20.87 12.11 5.58
N ASN A 550 -19.75 11.56 6.04
CA ASN A 550 -19.42 10.14 5.90
C ASN A 550 -19.77 9.36 7.17
N ILE A 551 -20.19 10.04 8.24
CA ILE A 551 -20.84 9.42 9.39
C ILE A 551 -22.36 9.53 9.19
N VAL A 552 -23.03 8.41 9.01
CA VAL A 552 -24.45 8.36 8.64
C VAL A 552 -25.25 7.55 9.65
N TYR A 553 -26.57 7.73 9.72
CA TYR A 553 -27.38 6.88 10.61
C TYR A 553 -27.46 5.43 10.10
N ASN A 554 -27.72 5.27 8.80
CA ASN A 554 -27.78 3.98 8.10
C ASN A 554 -27.11 4.10 6.71
N TYR A 555 -26.70 2.96 6.14
CA TYR A 555 -26.17 2.88 4.78
C TYR A 555 -26.59 1.56 4.12
N GLY A 556 -26.87 1.60 2.81
CA GLY A 556 -27.41 0.43 2.07
C GLY A 556 -26.43 -0.73 1.89
N HIS A 557 -25.13 -0.51 2.08
CA HIS A 557 -24.07 -1.51 1.87
C HIS A 557 -23.15 -1.61 3.07
N THR A 558 -22.48 -2.74 3.24
CA THR A 558 -21.57 -2.96 4.37
C THR A 558 -20.43 -3.89 3.96
N SER A 559 -19.20 -3.41 4.07
CA SER A 559 -17.98 -4.19 3.82
C SER A 559 -17.43 -4.77 5.12
N VAL A 560 -17.49 -4.00 6.22
CA VAL A 560 -17.16 -4.47 7.58
C VAL A 560 -18.37 -4.34 8.48
N THR A 561 -18.87 -5.47 8.96
CA THR A 561 -20.09 -5.49 9.79
C THR A 561 -19.83 -4.91 11.18
N LYS A 562 -20.90 -4.45 11.84
CA LYS A 562 -20.81 -3.91 13.22
C LYS A 562 -20.22 -4.90 14.23
N HIS A 563 -20.27 -6.20 13.96
CA HIS A 563 -19.69 -7.23 14.84
C HIS A 563 -18.16 -7.23 14.82
N MET A 564 -17.55 -6.63 13.80
CA MET A 564 -16.11 -6.48 13.67
C MET A 564 -15.64 -5.05 13.97
N ARG A 565 -16.51 -4.17 14.50
CA ARG A 565 -16.14 -2.80 14.89
C ARG A 565 -15.06 -2.80 15.98
N ASP A 566 -14.15 -1.85 15.90
CA ASP A 566 -13.08 -1.68 16.89
C ASP A 566 -12.83 -0.20 17.17
N ILE A 567 -11.77 0.40 16.61
CA ILE A 567 -11.49 1.82 16.76
C ILE A 567 -11.86 2.53 15.46
N ILE A 568 -12.61 3.63 15.57
CA ILE A 568 -12.90 4.54 14.46
C ILE A 568 -12.18 5.85 14.73
N VAL A 569 -11.38 6.32 13.78
CA VAL A 569 -10.64 7.58 13.86
C VAL A 569 -11.11 8.52 12.76
N THR A 570 -11.55 9.70 13.16
CA THR A 570 -11.79 10.82 12.23
C THR A 570 -10.77 11.91 12.50
N GLU A 571 -10.79 12.98 11.71
CA GLU A 571 -9.98 14.16 11.97
C GLU A 571 -10.33 14.88 13.30
N TYR A 572 -11.39 14.47 14.00
CA TYR A 572 -11.86 15.11 15.23
C TYR A 572 -11.62 14.30 16.51
N GLY A 573 -11.36 12.99 16.40
CA GLY A 573 -11.15 12.16 17.59
C GLY A 573 -11.08 10.66 17.31
N ILE A 574 -10.86 9.93 18.40
CA ILE A 574 -10.78 8.48 18.46
C ILE A 574 -12.03 7.93 19.16
N ALA A 575 -12.77 7.07 18.49
CA ALA A 575 -13.91 6.33 19.05
C ALA A 575 -13.52 4.85 19.22
N ASP A 576 -13.11 4.47 20.43
CA ASP A 576 -12.94 3.05 20.80
C ASP A 576 -14.31 2.44 21.09
N VAL A 577 -14.79 1.56 20.21
CA VAL A 577 -16.16 1.00 20.25
C VAL A 577 -16.22 -0.52 20.38
N ARG A 578 -15.08 -1.19 20.51
CA ARG A 578 -15.01 -2.65 20.68
C ARG A 578 -15.71 -3.07 21.97
N GLY A 579 -16.62 -4.03 21.86
CA GLY A 579 -17.34 -4.62 23.02
C GLY A 579 -18.37 -3.71 23.69
N LYS A 580 -18.60 -2.49 23.18
CA LYS A 580 -19.59 -1.55 23.73
C LYS A 580 -21.01 -1.84 23.23
N PRO A 581 -22.07 -1.58 24.03
CA PRO A 581 -23.47 -1.60 23.57
C PRO A 581 -23.76 -0.46 22.60
N ASP A 582 -24.80 -0.61 21.78
CA ASP A 582 -25.09 0.31 20.66
C ASP A 582 -25.19 1.79 21.08
N TRP A 583 -25.84 2.13 22.20
CA TRP A 583 -25.95 3.53 22.62
C TRP A 583 -24.58 4.17 22.94
N GLN A 584 -23.66 3.42 23.53
CA GLN A 584 -22.30 3.91 23.82
C GLN A 584 -21.46 4.01 22.54
N VAL A 585 -21.72 3.14 21.56
CA VAL A 585 -21.09 3.23 20.24
C VAL A 585 -21.56 4.47 19.50
N ILE A 586 -22.87 4.73 19.50
CA ILE A 586 -23.46 5.92 18.90
C ILE A 586 -22.91 7.18 19.57
N ASP A 587 -22.91 7.25 20.91
CA ASP A 587 -22.30 8.35 21.68
C ASP A 587 -20.82 8.57 21.26
N SER A 588 -20.02 7.49 21.25
CA SER A 588 -18.59 7.58 20.91
C SER A 588 -18.35 8.04 19.47
N ILE A 589 -19.17 7.58 18.51
CA ILE A 589 -19.05 7.96 17.10
C ILE A 589 -19.51 9.40 16.89
N ILE A 590 -20.62 9.84 17.49
CA ILE A 590 -21.12 11.22 17.37
C ILE A 590 -20.09 12.22 17.92
N LYS A 591 -19.37 11.88 19.00
CA LYS A 591 -18.28 12.69 19.57
C LYS A 591 -17.14 12.95 18.59
N VAL A 592 -16.95 12.10 17.58
CA VAL A 592 -15.92 12.26 16.55
C VAL A 592 -16.49 12.65 15.17
N THR A 593 -17.79 12.99 15.11
CA THR A 593 -18.45 13.48 13.90
C THR A 593 -18.30 15.00 13.76
N ASP A 594 -18.22 15.48 12.52
CA ASP A 594 -18.30 16.90 12.18
C ASP A 594 -19.58 17.54 12.73
N SER A 595 -19.42 18.67 13.44
CA SER A 595 -20.52 19.27 14.20
C SER A 595 -21.69 19.74 13.34
N ARG A 596 -21.51 19.92 12.04
CA ARG A 596 -22.62 20.25 11.12
C ARG A 596 -23.65 19.14 10.97
N PHE A 597 -23.33 17.91 11.37
CA PHE A 597 -24.18 16.72 11.17
C PHE A 597 -24.52 15.99 12.46
N GLN A 598 -24.03 16.45 13.62
CA GLN A 598 -24.24 15.77 14.91
C GLN A 598 -25.71 15.75 15.33
N ASP A 599 -26.42 16.89 15.22
CA ASP A 599 -27.80 17.01 15.70
C ASP A 599 -28.76 16.07 14.96
N GLU A 600 -28.67 15.99 13.63
CA GLU A 600 -29.49 15.09 12.83
C GLU A 600 -29.31 13.62 13.27
N LEU A 601 -28.08 13.19 13.54
CA LEU A 601 -27.78 11.84 14.01
C LEU A 601 -28.31 11.58 15.43
N ILE A 602 -28.23 12.57 16.33
CA ILE A 602 -28.75 12.47 17.69
C ILE A 602 -30.28 12.34 17.67
N GLU A 603 -30.96 13.19 16.90
CA GLU A 603 -32.42 13.18 16.80
C GLU A 603 -32.92 11.85 16.21
N GLU A 604 -32.30 11.37 15.14
CA GLU A 604 -32.67 10.07 14.55
C GLU A 604 -32.40 8.92 15.53
N ALA A 605 -31.27 8.94 16.26
CA ALA A 605 -30.99 7.92 17.27
C ALA A 605 -31.97 7.94 18.46
N LYS A 606 -32.40 9.12 18.93
CA LYS A 606 -33.43 9.24 19.97
C LYS A 606 -34.77 8.72 19.49
N LYS A 607 -35.18 9.10 18.28
CA LYS A 607 -36.43 8.67 17.64
C LYS A 607 -36.56 7.14 17.56
N HIS A 608 -35.44 6.43 17.35
CA HIS A 608 -35.41 4.96 17.31
C HIS A 608 -35.05 4.29 18.64
N GLY A 609 -35.03 5.03 19.75
CA GLY A 609 -34.71 4.50 21.08
C GLY A 609 -33.26 3.99 21.22
N LYS A 610 -32.35 4.47 20.36
CA LYS A 610 -30.93 4.10 20.37
C LYS A 610 -30.08 5.02 21.22
N LEU A 611 -30.59 6.20 21.56
CA LEU A 611 -30.06 7.07 22.61
C LEU A 611 -31.18 7.40 23.62
N PRO A 612 -30.83 7.66 24.90
CA PRO A 612 -31.78 8.17 25.88
C PRO A 612 -32.47 9.48 25.40
N PRO A 613 -33.76 9.70 25.70
CA PRO A 613 -34.47 10.93 25.32
C PRO A 613 -33.78 12.21 25.83
N ASP A 614 -33.21 12.14 27.03
CA ASP A 614 -32.48 13.19 27.73
C ASP A 614 -30.99 13.26 27.36
N TYR A 615 -30.51 12.44 26.42
CA TYR A 615 -29.12 12.49 25.98
C TYR A 615 -28.75 13.87 25.45
N VAL A 616 -27.63 14.40 25.94
CA VAL A 616 -27.02 15.64 25.47
C VAL A 616 -25.55 15.38 25.16
N LEU A 617 -25.13 15.69 23.93
CA LEU A 617 -23.73 15.62 23.55
C LEU A 617 -22.91 16.67 24.34
N PRO A 618 -21.82 16.28 25.04
CA PRO A 618 -21.03 17.22 25.83
C PRO A 618 -20.44 18.37 24.99
N GLN A 619 -20.38 19.56 25.59
CA GLN A 619 -20.07 20.81 24.89
C GLN A 619 -18.70 20.81 24.19
N GLU A 620 -17.72 20.10 24.75
CA GLU A 620 -16.38 19.99 24.18
C GLU A 620 -16.34 19.31 22.79
N TYR A 621 -17.36 18.52 22.44
CA TYR A 621 -17.49 17.82 21.15
C TYR A 621 -18.39 18.56 20.15
N ARG A 622 -18.97 19.71 20.54
CA ARG A 622 -19.88 20.54 19.71
C ARG A 622 -19.13 21.47 18.75
N GLN A 623 -17.80 21.42 18.72
CA GLN A 623 -16.95 22.29 17.90
C GLN A 623 -15.99 21.51 16.99
N ASN A 624 -16.42 20.34 16.53
CA ASN A 624 -15.70 19.53 15.55
C ASN A 624 -15.84 20.17 14.16
N THR A 625 -14.95 21.11 13.84
CA THR A 625 -14.98 21.87 12.59
C THR A 625 -13.61 21.89 11.89
N PRO A 626 -13.55 21.97 10.54
CA PRO A 626 -12.28 22.05 9.84
C PRO A 626 -11.45 23.28 10.25
N ALA A 627 -12.11 24.40 10.56
CA ALA A 627 -11.45 25.63 10.99
C ALA A 627 -10.69 25.47 12.31
N LYS A 628 -11.20 24.64 13.23
CA LYS A 628 -10.52 24.34 14.50
C LYS A 628 -9.24 23.54 14.27
N ILE A 629 -9.28 22.54 13.41
CA ILE A 629 -8.08 21.74 13.04
C ILE A 629 -7.04 22.65 12.37
N ASP A 630 -7.47 23.47 11.43
CA ASP A 630 -6.60 24.43 10.74
C ASP A 630 -5.93 25.38 11.74
N ALA A 631 -6.68 25.93 12.71
CA ALA A 631 -6.14 26.83 13.73
C ALA A 631 -5.12 26.12 14.65
N MET A 632 -5.34 24.84 14.97
CA MET A 632 -4.44 24.04 15.82
C MET A 632 -3.13 23.66 15.12
N LEU A 633 -3.19 23.23 13.85
CA LEU A 633 -2.02 22.68 13.17
C LEU A 633 -1.23 23.70 12.35
N ARG A 634 -1.85 24.81 11.93
CA ARG A 634 -1.17 25.84 11.12
C ARG A 634 0.06 26.46 11.79
N PRO A 635 0.10 26.72 13.13
CA PRO A 635 1.30 27.23 13.80
C PRO A 635 2.52 26.31 13.63
N TYR A 636 2.32 25.00 13.52
CA TYR A 636 3.39 24.03 13.36
C TYR A 636 3.88 23.89 11.90
N GLN A 637 3.12 24.42 10.93
CA GLN A 637 3.53 24.38 9.51
C GLN A 637 4.71 25.29 9.20
N THR A 638 4.88 26.39 9.94
CA THR A 638 6.03 27.29 9.79
C THR A 638 7.33 26.61 10.20
N ASP A 639 7.25 25.62 11.09
CA ASP A 639 8.39 24.87 11.61
C ASP A 639 8.68 23.60 10.78
N GLY A 640 8.06 23.49 9.59
CA GLY A 640 8.24 22.37 8.67
C GLY A 640 7.42 21.12 8.98
N GLN A 641 6.57 21.14 10.01
CA GLN A 641 5.67 20.03 10.35
C GLN A 641 4.35 20.11 9.57
N PHE A 642 3.61 19.01 9.47
CA PHE A 642 2.30 18.97 8.78
C PHE A 642 2.26 19.59 7.37
N VAL A 643 3.38 19.49 6.65
CA VAL A 643 3.50 19.96 5.26
C VAL A 643 2.72 19.06 4.30
N ALA A 644 2.38 19.58 3.12
CA ALA A 644 1.58 18.84 2.14
C ALA A 644 2.28 17.59 1.59
N PHE A 645 3.61 17.59 1.52
CA PHE A 645 4.40 16.47 1.02
C PHE A 645 5.53 16.16 2.01
N PRO A 646 5.24 15.50 3.15
CA PRO A 646 6.20 15.29 4.23
C PRO A 646 7.43 14.46 3.81
N PHE A 647 7.33 13.77 2.68
CA PHE A 647 8.36 12.87 2.16
C PHE A 647 8.76 13.21 0.71
N GLY A 648 8.67 14.49 0.34
CA GLY A 648 8.98 14.97 -1.00
C GLY A 648 7.92 14.66 -2.05
N THR A 649 8.12 15.14 -3.28
CA THR A 649 7.17 14.99 -4.38
C THR A 649 7.85 15.19 -5.74
N ASP A 650 7.28 14.62 -6.81
CA ASP A 650 7.77 14.79 -8.19
C ASP A 650 7.36 16.15 -8.80
N PHE A 651 6.49 16.90 -8.12
CA PHE A 651 6.07 18.24 -8.55
C PHE A 651 7.12 19.29 -8.20
N THR A 652 7.39 20.24 -9.10
CA THR A 652 8.22 21.41 -8.77
C THR A 652 7.45 22.38 -7.85
N ALA A 653 8.17 23.31 -7.21
CA ALA A 653 7.55 24.34 -6.38
C ALA A 653 6.49 25.16 -7.15
N GLU A 654 6.77 25.46 -8.42
CA GLU A 654 5.84 26.16 -9.32
C GLU A 654 4.60 25.30 -9.61
N GLU A 655 4.78 24.00 -9.86
CA GLU A 655 3.68 23.08 -10.14
C GLU A 655 2.76 22.89 -8.93
N ILE A 656 3.32 22.80 -7.72
CA ILE A 656 2.55 22.74 -6.47
C ILE A 656 1.70 24.01 -6.30
N ALA A 657 2.31 25.19 -6.48
CA ALA A 657 1.62 26.47 -6.35
C ALA A 657 0.53 26.66 -7.42
N LEU A 658 0.82 26.30 -8.68
CA LEU A 658 -0.12 26.32 -9.79
C LEU A 658 -1.29 25.36 -9.55
N GLY A 659 -1.02 24.12 -9.15
CA GLY A 659 -2.05 23.11 -8.88
C GLY A 659 -3.01 23.54 -7.79
N ALA A 660 -2.49 24.10 -6.68
CA ALA A 660 -3.31 24.64 -5.60
C ALA A 660 -4.19 25.83 -6.07
N SER A 661 -3.61 26.72 -6.87
CA SER A 661 -4.31 27.89 -7.41
C SER A 661 -5.41 27.51 -8.41
N LEU A 662 -5.13 26.59 -9.34
CA LEU A 662 -6.08 26.12 -10.34
C LEU A 662 -7.24 25.35 -9.70
N LYS A 663 -6.99 24.52 -8.67
CA LYS A 663 -8.06 23.86 -7.88
C LYS A 663 -9.02 24.87 -7.25
N THR A 664 -8.51 26.00 -6.76
CA THR A 664 -9.33 27.06 -6.15
C THR A 664 -10.31 27.66 -7.16
N ILE A 665 -9.92 27.85 -8.41
CA ILE A 665 -10.82 28.31 -9.47
C ILE A 665 -11.76 27.19 -9.93
N ALA A 666 -11.27 25.95 -10.07
CA ALA A 666 -12.10 24.82 -10.48
C ALA A 666 -13.26 24.53 -9.51
N ALA A 667 -13.08 24.86 -8.22
CA ALA A 667 -14.11 24.76 -7.19
C ALA A 667 -15.17 25.87 -7.24
N LYS A 668 -14.98 26.93 -8.04
CA LYS A 668 -15.88 28.08 -8.13
C LYS A 668 -16.96 27.89 -9.19
N LYS A 669 -18.13 28.51 -8.96
CA LYS A 669 -19.22 28.56 -9.95
C LYS A 669 -18.79 29.38 -11.17
N LYS A 670 -19.27 29.01 -12.38
CA LYS A 670 -18.95 29.69 -13.64
C LYS A 670 -19.07 31.22 -13.57
N GLY A 671 -20.13 31.75 -12.94
CA GLY A 671 -20.34 33.20 -12.79
C GLY A 671 -19.28 33.90 -11.92
N GLU A 672 -18.73 33.23 -10.92
CA GLU A 672 -17.62 33.78 -10.10
C GLU A 672 -16.31 33.81 -10.89
N VAL A 673 -16.04 32.78 -11.69
CA VAL A 673 -14.85 32.71 -12.54
C VAL A 673 -14.88 33.83 -13.58
N ILE A 674 -16.04 34.11 -14.18
CA ILE A 674 -16.21 35.24 -15.11
C ILE A 674 -15.93 36.58 -14.43
N LYS A 675 -16.45 36.80 -13.21
CA LYS A 675 -16.18 38.02 -12.43
C LYS A 675 -14.68 38.17 -12.09
N LEU A 676 -14.02 37.07 -11.71
CA LEU A 676 -12.57 37.05 -11.46
C LEU A 676 -11.78 37.41 -12.72
N LEU A 677 -12.15 36.84 -13.86
CA LEU A 677 -11.50 37.12 -15.15
C LEU A 677 -11.68 38.57 -15.60
N ALA A 678 -12.89 39.12 -15.45
CA ALA A 678 -13.18 40.52 -15.76
C ALA A 678 -12.29 41.48 -14.94
N LYS A 679 -12.12 41.20 -13.64
CA LYS A 679 -11.22 41.97 -12.75
C LYS A 679 -9.74 41.82 -13.12
N GLU A 680 -9.36 40.74 -13.78
CA GLU A 680 -7.99 40.44 -14.16
C GLU A 680 -7.60 41.06 -15.52
N MET A 681 -8.57 41.33 -16.39
CA MET A 681 -8.32 41.78 -17.77
C MET A 681 -7.45 43.04 -17.85
N PHE A 682 -7.67 44.01 -16.95
CA PHE A 682 -6.99 45.31 -16.96
C PHE A 682 -5.74 45.39 -16.09
N LYS A 683 -5.39 44.33 -15.36
CA LYS A 683 -4.24 44.34 -14.45
C LYS A 683 -2.94 43.99 -15.16
N SER A 684 -1.87 44.66 -14.77
CA SER A 684 -0.50 44.34 -15.20
C SER A 684 -0.08 42.96 -14.67
N ILE A 685 0.84 42.33 -15.38
CA ILE A 685 1.40 41.04 -14.98
C ILE A 685 2.50 41.32 -13.96
N PRO A 686 2.38 40.84 -12.71
CA PRO A 686 3.43 41.05 -11.72
C PRO A 686 4.69 40.25 -12.12
N PRO A 687 5.91 40.78 -11.92
CA PRO A 687 7.16 40.06 -12.25
C PRO A 687 7.25 38.67 -11.60
N HIS A 688 6.73 38.52 -10.38
CA HIS A 688 6.69 37.24 -9.67
C HIS A 688 5.78 36.19 -10.34
N ALA A 689 4.91 36.55 -11.29
CA ALA A 689 4.12 35.59 -12.06
C ALA A 689 4.93 34.90 -13.17
N THR A 690 6.08 35.45 -13.57
CA THR A 690 6.86 34.99 -14.72
C THR A 690 7.21 33.50 -14.67
N PRO A 691 7.76 32.94 -13.56
CA PRO A 691 8.10 31.52 -13.50
C PRO A 691 6.89 30.60 -13.73
N TYR A 692 5.73 30.97 -13.20
CA TYR A 692 4.49 30.21 -13.32
C TYR A 692 3.89 30.30 -14.74
N LEU A 693 3.97 31.48 -15.36
CA LEU A 693 3.53 31.67 -16.74
C LEU A 693 4.47 30.97 -17.73
N ALA A 694 5.78 31.03 -17.51
CA ALA A 694 6.77 30.29 -18.27
C ALA A 694 6.51 28.79 -18.17
N ARG A 695 6.28 28.26 -16.97
CA ARG A 695 5.92 26.84 -16.76
C ARG A 695 4.68 26.42 -17.53
N MET A 696 3.69 27.29 -17.67
CA MET A 696 2.46 27.02 -18.44
C MET A 696 2.61 27.29 -19.96
N GLY A 697 3.76 27.78 -20.42
CA GLY A 697 3.97 28.24 -21.80
C GLY A 697 3.10 29.45 -22.16
N LEU A 698 2.84 30.33 -21.19
CA LEU A 698 1.95 31.49 -21.27
C LEU A 698 2.65 32.82 -20.98
N GLU A 699 3.97 32.85 -20.83
CA GLU A 699 4.74 34.09 -20.69
C GLU A 699 4.54 34.98 -21.93
N ASN A 700 4.76 34.38 -23.12
CA ASN A 700 4.62 35.01 -24.43
C ASN A 700 3.45 34.38 -25.22
N PRO A 701 2.19 34.81 -25.00
CA PRO A 701 1.02 34.20 -25.62
C PRO A 701 0.97 34.46 -27.13
N GLN A 702 0.84 33.38 -27.91
CA GLN A 702 0.92 33.43 -29.37
C GLN A 702 -0.43 33.77 -30.05
N ASN A 703 -1.55 33.56 -29.34
CA ASN A 703 -2.89 33.78 -29.88
C ASN A 703 -3.85 34.34 -28.82
N ARG A 704 -5.07 34.74 -29.24
CA ARG A 704 -6.10 35.26 -28.32
C ARG A 704 -6.49 34.26 -27.22
N GLY A 705 -6.52 32.96 -27.54
CA GLY A 705 -6.83 31.91 -26.58
C GLY A 705 -5.79 31.82 -25.45
N ASP A 706 -4.50 31.95 -25.79
CA ASP A 706 -3.41 31.93 -24.81
C ASP A 706 -3.41 33.20 -23.94
N LYS A 707 -3.78 34.36 -24.49
CA LYS A 707 -4.00 35.58 -23.69
C LYS A 707 -5.09 35.38 -22.64
N ILE A 708 -6.19 34.70 -22.98
CA ILE A 708 -7.27 34.38 -22.04
C ILE A 708 -6.78 33.39 -20.96
N LYS A 709 -6.11 32.29 -21.35
CA LYS A 709 -5.57 31.30 -20.40
C LYS A 709 -4.57 31.92 -19.43
N ARG A 710 -3.71 32.82 -19.91
CA ARG A 710 -2.79 33.59 -19.06
C ARG A 710 -3.54 34.35 -17.97
N LYS A 711 -4.64 35.01 -18.34
CA LYS A 711 -5.51 35.71 -17.38
C LYS A 711 -6.21 34.75 -16.42
N ILE A 712 -6.60 33.54 -16.86
CA ILE A 712 -7.12 32.49 -15.96
C ILE A 712 -6.08 32.09 -14.92
N VAL A 713 -4.84 31.82 -15.33
CA VAL A 713 -3.75 31.46 -14.40
C VAL A 713 -3.48 32.58 -13.41
N LEU A 714 -3.37 33.84 -13.88
CA LEU A 714 -3.15 35.00 -13.02
C LEU A 714 -4.30 35.22 -12.02
N ALA A 715 -5.55 35.11 -12.48
CA ALA A 715 -6.71 35.20 -11.61
C ALA A 715 -6.70 34.10 -10.55
N ALA A 716 -6.30 32.87 -10.92
CA ALA A 716 -6.20 31.73 -10.01
C ALA A 716 -5.17 31.98 -8.91
N MET A 717 -3.97 32.39 -9.32
CA MET A 717 -2.88 32.66 -8.42
C MET A 717 -3.16 33.85 -7.49
N ARG A 718 -3.82 34.90 -8.00
CA ARG A 718 -4.23 36.03 -7.17
C ARG A 718 -5.32 35.64 -6.16
N ALA A 719 -6.29 34.82 -6.57
CA ALA A 719 -7.31 34.30 -5.65
C ALA A 719 -6.71 33.41 -4.55
N ALA A 720 -5.57 32.78 -4.82
CA ALA A 720 -4.80 31.99 -3.85
C ALA A 720 -3.74 32.81 -3.07
N ASN A 721 -3.73 34.15 -3.20
CA ASN A 721 -2.73 35.06 -2.61
C ASN A 721 -1.26 34.71 -2.95
N ARG A 722 -1.01 34.07 -4.09
CA ARG A 722 0.33 33.65 -4.55
C ARG A 722 1.06 34.72 -5.39
N LEU A 723 0.48 35.90 -5.55
CA LEU A 723 1.03 37.01 -6.36
C LEU A 723 1.29 38.29 -5.55
N GLN A 724 1.31 38.22 -4.22
CA GLN A 724 1.69 39.37 -3.39
C GLN A 724 3.22 39.44 -3.28
N PRO A 725 3.82 40.66 -3.23
CA PRO A 725 5.23 40.80 -2.89
C PRO A 725 5.46 40.22 -1.50
N VAL A 726 6.47 39.37 -1.36
CA VAL A 726 6.91 38.87 -0.05
C VAL A 726 7.44 40.09 0.70
N GLY A 727 6.75 40.54 1.75
CA GLY A 727 7.35 41.48 2.70
C GLY A 727 8.62 40.86 3.30
N PRO A 728 9.60 41.65 3.78
CA PRO A 728 10.82 41.09 4.34
C PRO A 728 10.45 40.03 5.40
N GLN A 729 10.91 38.80 5.21
CA GLN A 729 10.71 37.73 6.19
C GLN A 729 11.44 38.12 7.48
N PRO A 730 10.81 37.97 8.67
CA PRO A 730 11.53 38.03 9.94
C PRO A 730 12.46 36.82 10.11
#